data_AF-A0A9X1F2E9-F1
#
_entry.id   AF-A0A9X1F2E9-F1
#
_cell.length_a   1.000
_cell.length_b   1.000
_cell.length_c   1.000
_cell.angle_alpha   90.00
_cell.angle_beta   90.00
_cell.angle_gamma   90.00
#
_symmetry.space_group_name_H-M   'P 1'
#
loop_
_entity.id
_entity.type
_entity.pdbx_description
1 polymer ?
#
loop_
_entity_poly.entity_id
_entity_poly.type
_entity_poly.pdbx_seq_one_letter_code
_entity_poly.pdbx_strand_id
1 'polypeptide(L)'
;MIWGGIFLALLLVVSLFNNAGQTAGTTVQYSEFRNQVEQGQVAEVALGEDVITGTLKNGNAFQTVPVPNDPDITRLLEENEVKFTGKPREQPNMLLYILLNSLPFLLILGIAFFALRQVQKGGGGGAMGFGKSKAKMLTERSGKVTFQDVAGIDEAREELEEVVEFLKDPQRFSKLGGQIPKGALLVGSPGTGKTLLARAIAGEAGVPFFTISGSDFVEMFVGVGASRVRDMFEQAKKNAPCIVFIDEIDAVGRSRGGGLGNSNDEREQTLNQLLVEMDGFEANEGIIIVAATNRPDVLDPALLRPGRFDRQVVVPIPDIDGREKILGVHMKKVPLAPDVNSRTIARGTPGFSGADLANLVNEAALLAARRNKRLVAMQEFEDAKDKVMMGAERRSMVMTDDEKKMTAYHEAGHALVSVNEPASDPIHKATIIPRGRALGMVMRLPERDNYSYHRDKMHANLAVAMGGRVAEEIIFGHDKVSSGASGDIQYATDLARNMVTKWGMSEKLGPLQYEDQQEGYLGMGQTSRTMAGAETNKLIDAEIRDLVEGGLKRATDVLTEQEDKLHLLAQAMLEYETLTGDEITRLLEDGKLDRPDEPKGPAKVVPTHGSAIPKAGKRFGGSNGGEAPQGA
;
A
#
# COMPACT_ATOMS: atom_id res chain seq x y z
N MET A 1 10.98 23.64 18.43
CA MET A 1 12.18 24.52 18.41
C MET A 1 12.90 24.53 19.77
N ILE A 2 12.25 24.92 20.88
CA ILE A 2 12.90 25.05 22.20
C ILE A 2 13.45 23.70 22.72
N TRP A 3 12.66 22.62 22.65
CA TRP A 3 13.09 21.29 23.10
C TRP A 3 14.22 20.67 22.26
N GLY A 4 14.21 20.93 20.95
CA GLY A 4 15.31 20.52 20.06
C GLY A 4 16.62 21.26 20.39
N GLY A 5 16.53 22.54 20.76
CA GLY A 5 17.68 23.31 21.22
C GLY A 5 18.27 22.80 22.54
N ILE A 6 17.42 22.38 23.48
CA ILE A 6 17.85 21.78 24.75
C ILE A 6 18.55 20.44 24.51
N PHE A 7 17.99 19.59 23.65
CA PHE A 7 18.61 18.30 23.31
C PHE A 7 19.96 18.48 22.61
N LEU A 8 20.07 19.46 21.70
CA LEU A 8 21.32 19.79 21.00
C LEU A 8 22.39 20.33 21.97
N ALA A 9 22.00 21.18 22.93
CA ALA A 9 22.91 21.69 23.95
C ALA A 9 23.44 20.56 24.85
N LEU A 10 22.59 19.60 25.19
CA LEU A 10 22.97 18.44 26.00
C LEU A 10 23.95 17.52 25.25
N LEU A 11 23.72 17.28 23.96
CA LEU A 11 24.64 16.55 23.09
C LEU A 11 25.99 17.27 22.93
N LEU A 12 26.00 18.60 22.78
CA LEU A 12 27.22 19.40 22.69
C LEU A 12 28.06 19.33 23.97
N VAL A 13 27.42 19.39 25.13
CA VAL A 13 28.09 19.26 26.42
C VAL A 13 28.73 17.87 26.55
N VAL A 14 28.00 16.79 26.24
CA VAL A 14 28.54 15.42 26.28
C VAL A 14 29.70 15.24 25.30
N SER A 15 29.64 15.84 24.10
CA SER A 15 30.72 15.78 23.12
C SER A 15 31.99 16.51 23.57
N LEU A 16 31.86 17.59 24.33
CA LEU A 16 33.01 18.33 24.86
C LEU A 16 33.73 17.57 25.98
N PHE A 17 32.99 16.75 26.75
CA PHE A 17 33.58 15.89 27.79
C PHE A 17 34.36 14.69 27.25
N ASN A 18 34.03 14.20 26.04
CA ASN A 18 34.70 13.04 25.46
C ASN A 18 36.11 13.34 24.89
N ASN A 19 36.50 14.62 24.80
CA ASN A 19 37.71 15.04 24.08
C ASN A 19 38.85 15.57 24.97
N ALA A 20 38.71 15.53 26.30
CA ALA A 20 39.65 16.16 27.24
C ALA A 20 40.77 15.23 27.76
N GLY A 21 41.24 14.27 26.94
CA GLY A 21 42.19 13.23 27.40
C GLY A 21 43.29 12.80 26.43
N GLN A 22 43.56 13.55 25.35
CA GLN A 22 44.68 13.21 24.44
C GLN A 22 45.96 13.96 24.82
N THR A 23 46.85 13.28 25.55
CA THR A 23 48.24 13.71 25.75
C THR A 23 49.04 13.51 24.45
N ALA A 24 49.88 14.48 24.08
CA ALA A 24 50.61 14.48 22.81
C ALA A 24 51.78 13.47 22.80
N GLY A 25 51.74 12.50 21.88
CA GLY A 25 52.81 11.52 21.60
C GLY A 25 52.29 10.30 20.83
N THR A 26 53.12 9.68 20.00
CA THR A 26 52.72 8.45 19.28
C THR A 26 52.52 7.32 20.30
N THR A 27 51.33 6.72 20.35
CA THR A 27 51.07 5.62 21.27
C THR A 27 51.67 4.33 20.70
N VAL A 28 52.67 3.79 21.37
CA VAL A 28 53.31 2.51 21.04
C VAL A 28 52.88 1.44 22.04
N GLN A 29 52.86 0.18 21.59
CA GLN A 29 52.57 -0.94 22.49
C GLN A 29 53.74 -1.17 23.45
N TYR A 30 53.46 -1.67 24.66
CA TYR A 30 54.49 -1.89 25.68
C TYR A 30 55.57 -2.89 25.22
N SER A 31 55.18 -3.94 24.49
CA SER A 31 56.10 -4.91 23.89
C SER A 31 57.01 -4.27 22.83
N GLU A 32 56.45 -3.38 22.01
CA GLU A 32 57.20 -2.65 20.99
C GLU A 32 58.18 -1.66 21.63
N PHE A 33 57.77 -0.99 22.70
CA PHE A 33 58.66 -0.17 23.52
C PHE A 33 59.83 -1.00 24.08
N ARG A 34 59.59 -2.18 24.66
CA ARG A 34 60.67 -3.07 25.14
C ARG A 34 61.64 -3.46 24.03
N ASN A 35 61.11 -3.82 22.84
CA ASN A 35 61.93 -4.13 21.68
C ASN A 35 62.78 -2.92 21.22
N GLN A 36 62.22 -1.71 21.27
CA GLN A 36 62.94 -0.48 20.92
C GLN A 36 64.04 -0.14 21.94
N VAL A 37 63.85 -0.49 23.22
CA VAL A 37 64.90 -0.40 24.25
C VAL A 37 66.01 -1.41 23.97
N GLU A 38 65.68 -2.68 23.69
CA GLU A 38 66.66 -3.73 23.35
C GLU A 38 67.46 -3.41 22.08
N GLN A 39 66.84 -2.73 21.12
CA GLN A 39 67.50 -2.28 19.89
C GLN A 39 68.31 -0.98 20.09
N GLY A 40 68.36 -0.44 21.32
CA GLY A 40 69.11 0.77 21.65
C GLY A 40 68.58 2.04 20.98
N GLN A 41 67.30 2.08 20.59
CA GLN A 41 66.69 3.21 19.87
C GLN A 41 66.12 4.29 20.79
N VAL A 42 65.95 3.99 22.08
CA VAL A 42 65.40 4.91 23.08
C VAL A 42 66.51 5.76 23.69
N ALA A 43 66.28 7.07 23.86
CA ALA A 43 67.24 8.00 24.44
C ALA A 43 66.92 8.32 25.90
N GLU A 44 65.67 8.73 26.18
CA GLU A 44 65.23 9.08 27.53
C GLU A 44 63.80 8.58 27.79
N VAL A 45 63.54 8.13 29.02
CA VAL A 45 62.25 7.60 29.45
C VAL A 45 61.83 8.22 30.78
N ALA A 46 60.56 8.61 30.88
CA ALA A 46 59.93 8.99 32.14
C ALA A 46 58.89 7.93 32.50
N LEU A 47 59.16 7.19 33.58
CA LEU A 47 58.31 6.14 34.11
C LEU A 47 57.23 6.76 35.02
N GLY A 48 55.97 6.72 34.58
CA GLY A 48 54.80 7.03 35.40
C GLY A 48 53.99 5.77 35.69
N GLU A 49 53.18 5.79 36.75
CA GLU A 49 52.35 4.62 37.14
C GLU A 49 51.29 4.26 36.08
N ASP A 50 50.70 5.26 35.43
CA ASP A 50 49.61 5.04 34.46
C ASP A 50 50.10 5.19 33.00
N VAL A 51 51.19 5.92 32.76
CA VAL A 51 51.77 6.16 31.42
C VAL A 51 53.29 6.31 31.52
N ILE A 52 54.02 5.62 30.65
CA ILE A 52 55.43 5.84 30.37
C ILE A 52 55.53 6.75 29.15
N THR A 53 56.30 7.83 29.25
CA THR A 53 56.58 8.74 28.13
C THR A 53 58.07 8.81 27.87
N GLY A 54 58.52 8.82 26.61
CA GLY A 54 59.94 8.92 26.31
C GLY A 54 60.24 9.52 24.95
N THR A 55 61.52 9.68 24.67
CA THR A 55 62.04 10.16 23.38
C THR A 55 62.98 9.11 22.78
N LEU A 56 62.80 8.85 21.50
CA LEU A 56 63.71 8.02 20.70
C LEU A 56 64.95 8.84 20.31
N LYS A 57 66.06 8.18 19.99
CA LYS A 57 67.30 8.82 19.51
C LYS A 57 67.11 9.62 18.22
N ASN A 58 66.05 9.37 17.45
CA ASN A 58 65.67 10.14 16.27
C ASN A 58 64.89 11.44 16.60
N GLY A 59 64.64 11.73 17.88
CA GLY A 59 63.93 12.93 18.35
C GLY A 59 62.42 12.77 18.50
N ASN A 60 61.85 11.62 18.12
CA ASN A 60 60.39 11.40 18.22
C ASN A 60 59.97 11.06 19.64
N ALA A 61 58.89 11.70 20.11
CA ALA A 61 58.26 11.39 21.39
C ALA A 61 57.26 10.23 21.24
N PHE A 62 57.26 9.33 22.22
CA PHE A 62 56.33 8.21 22.32
C PHE A 62 55.69 8.13 23.70
N GLN A 63 54.54 7.48 23.78
CA GLN A 63 53.93 7.07 25.04
C GLN A 63 53.51 5.60 24.99
N THR A 64 53.65 4.89 26.09
CA THR A 64 53.12 3.54 26.28
C THR A 64 52.50 3.41 27.66
N VAL A 65 51.52 2.52 27.79
CA VAL A 65 50.97 2.14 29.10
C VAL A 65 51.89 1.07 29.70
N PRO A 66 52.37 1.22 30.96
CA PRO A 66 53.19 0.20 31.61
C PRO A 66 52.38 -1.07 31.88
N VAL A 67 53.03 -2.23 31.78
CA VAL A 67 52.48 -3.47 32.37
C VAL A 67 52.72 -3.41 33.89
N PRO A 68 51.68 -3.59 34.73
CA PRO A 68 51.84 -3.49 36.18
C PRO A 68 52.89 -4.46 36.71
N ASN A 69 53.80 -3.97 37.55
CA ASN A 69 54.85 -4.76 38.21
C ASN A 69 55.78 -5.55 37.27
N ASP A 70 56.21 -5.00 36.14
CA ASP A 70 57.32 -5.56 35.35
C ASP A 70 58.66 -5.25 36.05
N PRO A 71 59.32 -6.23 36.72
CA PRO A 71 60.55 -5.98 37.46
C PRO A 71 61.78 -5.84 36.56
N ASP A 72 61.67 -6.28 35.30
CA ASP A 72 62.79 -6.35 34.37
C ASP A 72 62.99 -5.04 33.59
N ILE A 73 62.02 -4.12 33.62
CA ILE A 73 62.06 -2.91 32.79
C ILE A 73 63.16 -1.93 33.20
N THR A 74 63.38 -1.72 34.50
CA THR A 74 64.45 -0.84 34.99
C THR A 74 65.82 -1.44 34.67
N ARG A 75 65.96 -2.75 34.84
CA ARG A 75 67.17 -3.50 34.47
C ARG A 75 67.45 -3.41 32.97
N LEU A 76 66.42 -3.55 32.13
CA LEU A 76 66.54 -3.46 30.67
C LEU A 76 66.99 -2.06 30.21
N LEU A 77 66.49 -1.01 30.88
CA LEU A 77 66.90 0.38 30.62
C LEU A 77 68.34 0.65 31.08
N GLU A 78 68.77 0.06 32.20
CA GLU A 78 70.16 0.13 32.69
C GLU A 78 71.13 -0.61 31.77
N GLU A 79 70.80 -1.83 31.32
CA GLU A 79 71.63 -2.64 30.40
C GLU A 79 71.85 -1.96 29.04
N ASN A 80 70.92 -1.10 28.61
CA ASN A 80 70.95 -0.39 27.32
C ASN A 80 71.32 1.10 27.45
N GLU A 81 71.86 1.53 28.60
CA GLU A 81 72.32 2.90 28.89
C GLU A 81 71.26 4.01 28.64
N VAL A 82 69.98 3.73 28.87
CA VAL A 82 68.88 4.68 28.67
C VAL A 82 68.70 5.56 29.92
N LYS A 83 68.62 6.89 29.77
CA LYS A 83 68.35 7.77 30.91
C LYS A 83 66.88 7.67 31.31
N PHE A 84 66.58 7.38 32.58
CA PHE A 84 65.21 7.33 33.06
C PHE A 84 64.92 8.18 34.29
N THR A 85 63.68 8.69 34.39
CA THR A 85 63.17 9.51 35.52
C THR A 85 61.80 9.00 35.98
N GLY A 86 61.46 9.18 37.26
CA GLY A 86 60.11 8.87 37.78
C GLY A 86 59.19 10.10 37.74
N LYS A 87 57.97 9.97 37.22
CA LYS A 87 56.95 11.03 37.26
C LYS A 87 56.03 10.87 38.48
N PRO A 88 55.81 11.93 39.30
CA PRO A 88 54.83 11.89 40.38
C PRO A 88 53.39 11.83 39.82
N ARG A 89 52.49 11.13 40.52
CA ARG A 89 51.06 11.06 40.19
C ARG A 89 50.42 12.45 40.25
N GLU A 90 49.84 12.91 39.14
CA GLU A 90 48.96 14.08 39.15
C GLU A 90 47.64 13.72 39.85
N GLN A 91 47.39 14.29 41.02
CA GLN A 91 46.10 14.15 41.68
C GLN A 91 45.09 15.11 41.03
N PRO A 92 44.01 14.63 40.41
CA PRO A 92 42.99 15.52 39.87
C PRO A 92 42.34 16.29 41.01
N ASN A 93 42.10 17.58 40.77
CA ASN A 93 41.55 18.50 41.77
C ASN A 93 40.10 18.07 42.11
N MET A 94 39.91 17.33 43.22
CA MET A 94 38.63 16.68 43.55
C MET A 94 37.43 17.63 43.54
N LEU A 95 37.63 18.88 43.99
CA LEU A 95 36.57 19.89 43.99
C LEU A 95 36.07 20.20 42.57
N LEU A 96 37.00 20.32 41.62
CA LEU A 96 36.70 20.58 40.22
C LEU A 96 35.95 19.38 39.61
N TYR A 97 36.36 18.15 39.94
CA TYR A 97 35.73 16.93 39.47
C TYR A 97 34.27 16.79 39.94
N ILE A 98 34.00 17.11 41.22
CA ILE A 98 32.65 17.09 41.80
C ILE A 98 31.77 18.19 41.19
N LEU A 99 32.31 19.39 41.00
CA LEU A 99 31.58 20.50 40.39
C LEU A 99 31.18 20.21 38.94
N LEU A 100 32.09 19.63 38.15
CA LEU A 100 31.84 19.29 36.75
C LEU A 100 30.82 18.14 36.60
N ASN A 101 30.91 17.10 37.44
CA ASN A 101 29.97 15.97 37.40
C ASN A 101 28.59 16.27 37.98
N SER A 102 28.45 17.29 38.84
CA SER A 102 27.14 17.71 39.38
C SER A 102 26.37 18.66 38.46
N LEU A 103 27.06 19.29 37.50
CA LEU A 103 26.48 20.23 36.54
C LEU A 103 25.34 19.65 35.68
N PRO A 104 25.42 18.40 35.16
CA PRO A 104 24.32 17.76 34.44
C PRO A 104 23.07 17.56 35.29
N PHE A 105 23.24 17.16 36.56
CA PHE A 105 22.12 16.97 37.49
C PHE A 105 21.44 18.30 37.85
N LEU A 106 22.22 19.36 38.08
CA LEU A 106 21.68 20.70 38.34
C LEU A 106 20.94 21.28 37.13
N LEU A 107 21.41 21.00 35.91
CA LEU A 107 20.74 21.43 34.69
C LEU A 107 19.39 20.73 34.49
N ILE A 108 19.31 19.42 34.76
CA ILE A 108 18.05 18.66 34.74
C ILE A 108 17.07 19.20 35.79
N LEU A 109 17.52 19.45 37.02
CA LEU A 109 16.71 20.04 38.09
C LEU A 109 16.21 21.44 37.73
N GLY A 110 17.05 22.27 37.10
CA GLY A 110 16.67 23.60 36.63
C GLY A 110 15.58 23.57 35.55
N ILE A 111 15.70 22.66 34.58
CA ILE A 111 14.69 22.47 33.53
C ILE A 111 13.38 21.92 34.13
N ALA A 112 13.44 20.95 35.04
CA ALA A 112 12.26 20.39 35.71
C ALA A 112 11.52 21.46 36.53
N PHE A 113 12.26 22.30 37.26
CA PHE A 113 11.69 23.42 38.01
C PHE A 113 11.05 24.47 37.09
N PHE A 114 11.70 24.79 35.96
CA PHE A 114 11.13 25.72 34.98
C PHE A 114 9.89 25.16 34.27
N ALA A 115 9.89 23.87 33.92
CA ALA A 115 8.75 23.17 33.31
C ALA A 115 7.54 23.13 34.27
N LEU A 116 7.75 22.81 35.55
CA LEU A 116 6.71 22.85 36.58
C LEU A 116 6.13 24.26 36.75
N ARG A 117 6.97 25.30 36.68
CA ARG A 117 6.53 26.70 36.72
C ARG A 117 5.73 27.11 35.48
N GLN A 118 6.05 26.57 34.31
CA GLN A 118 5.33 26.86 33.07
C GLN A 118 3.93 26.23 33.05
N VAL A 119 3.78 25.04 33.65
CA VAL A 119 2.48 24.36 33.82
C VAL A 119 1.56 25.13 34.80
N GLN A 120 2.11 25.80 35.82
CA GLN A 120 1.31 26.62 36.75
C GLN A 120 0.95 28.01 36.23
N LYS A 121 1.71 28.59 35.29
CA LYS A 121 1.50 29.97 34.80
C LYS A 121 0.69 30.05 33.48
N GLY A 122 0.44 28.92 32.83
CA GLY A 122 -0.46 28.81 31.67
C GLY A 122 -1.84 28.29 32.10
N GLY A 123 -2.82 29.19 32.24
CA GLY A 123 -4.14 28.86 32.76
C GLY A 123 -4.86 27.71 32.05
N GLY A 124 -5.42 26.80 32.84
CA GLY A 124 -6.72 26.17 32.57
C GLY A 124 -6.84 25.07 31.51
N GLY A 125 -5.75 24.52 30.94
CA GLY A 125 -5.88 23.57 29.82
C GLY A 125 -4.93 22.36 29.76
N GLY A 126 -3.99 22.21 30.70
CA GLY A 126 -2.87 21.26 30.55
C GLY A 126 -3.17 19.78 30.80
N ALA A 127 -4.25 19.45 31.53
CA ALA A 127 -4.65 18.06 31.82
C ALA A 127 -6.07 17.70 31.34
N MET A 128 -6.90 18.71 31.04
CA MET A 128 -8.31 18.55 30.65
C MET A 128 -8.50 18.25 29.15
N GLY A 129 -7.44 18.35 28.34
CA GLY A 129 -7.49 18.07 26.90
C GLY A 129 -7.32 16.59 26.54
N PHE A 130 -6.94 15.74 27.49
CA PHE A 130 -6.58 14.33 27.23
C PHE A 130 -7.80 13.44 26.86
N GLY A 131 -9.01 13.87 27.20
CA GLY A 131 -10.26 13.13 26.95
C GLY A 131 -11.16 13.70 25.84
N LYS A 132 -10.79 14.82 25.19
CA LYS A 132 -11.61 15.41 24.12
C LYS A 132 -11.49 14.60 22.84
N SER A 133 -12.61 14.43 22.14
CA SER A 133 -12.67 13.79 20.83
C SER A 133 -11.87 14.59 19.81
N LYS A 134 -11.08 13.90 18.99
CA LYS A 134 -10.35 14.47 17.85
C LYS A 134 -11.22 14.56 16.59
N ALA A 135 -12.52 14.28 16.68
CA ALA A 135 -13.44 14.28 15.55
C ALA A 135 -13.35 15.61 14.78
N LYS A 136 -13.11 15.52 13.48
CA LYS A 136 -13.08 16.69 12.60
C LYS A 136 -14.52 16.97 12.15
N MET A 137 -15.08 18.09 12.59
CA MET A 137 -16.35 18.58 12.07
C MET A 137 -16.13 19.13 10.67
N LEU A 138 -16.72 18.48 9.66
CA LEU A 138 -16.84 19.06 8.32
C LEU A 138 -18.13 19.86 8.30
N THR A 139 -18.01 21.19 8.40
CA THR A 139 -19.13 22.10 8.16
C THR A 139 -19.38 22.24 6.65
N GLU A 140 -20.63 22.47 6.26
CA GLU A 140 -21.17 22.46 4.88
C GLU A 140 -20.35 23.20 3.80
N ARG A 141 -19.39 24.06 4.18
CA ARG A 141 -18.62 24.90 3.26
C ARG A 141 -17.39 24.23 2.62
N SER A 142 -16.93 23.08 3.10
CA SER A 142 -15.74 22.42 2.54
C SER A 142 -16.10 21.17 1.73
N GLY A 143 -16.19 21.33 0.40
CA GLY A 143 -16.24 20.22 -0.56
C GLY A 143 -17.48 19.33 -0.45
N LYS A 144 -18.67 19.87 -0.80
CA LYS A 144 -19.94 19.12 -0.85
C LYS A 144 -19.82 17.96 -1.85
N VAL A 145 -19.69 16.74 -1.32
CA VAL A 145 -19.78 15.49 -2.08
C VAL A 145 -21.24 15.07 -2.08
N THR A 146 -21.77 14.68 -3.23
CA THR A 146 -23.16 14.20 -3.37
C THR A 146 -23.18 12.81 -4.01
N PHE A 147 -24.36 12.20 -4.14
CA PHE A 147 -24.47 10.93 -4.87
C PHE A 147 -24.05 11.01 -6.34
N GLN A 148 -23.93 12.21 -6.93
CA GLN A 148 -23.40 12.37 -8.29
C GLN A 148 -21.89 12.10 -8.39
N ASP A 149 -21.17 12.18 -7.26
CA ASP A 149 -19.73 11.95 -7.18
C ASP A 149 -19.40 10.48 -6.83
N VAL A 150 -20.42 9.66 -6.57
CA VAL A 150 -20.28 8.24 -6.23
C VAL A 150 -21.00 7.40 -7.27
N ALA A 151 -20.27 6.46 -7.88
CA ALA A 151 -20.77 5.66 -8.99
C ALA A 151 -20.50 4.18 -8.78
N GLY A 152 -21.25 3.32 -9.48
CA GLY A 152 -21.05 1.86 -9.46
C GLY A 152 -21.52 1.17 -8.17
N ILE A 153 -22.44 1.81 -7.44
CA ILE A 153 -23.01 1.32 -6.18
C ILE A 153 -24.52 1.59 -6.15
N ASP A 154 -25.21 1.31 -7.25
CA ASP A 154 -26.62 1.71 -7.44
C ASP A 154 -27.53 1.06 -6.37
N GLU A 155 -27.28 -0.20 -6.01
CA GLU A 155 -28.01 -0.93 -4.96
C GLU A 155 -27.77 -0.32 -3.57
N ALA A 156 -26.51 -0.08 -3.22
CA ALA A 156 -26.17 0.54 -1.94
C ALA A 156 -26.71 1.98 -1.84
N ARG A 157 -26.80 2.70 -2.97
CA ARG A 157 -27.41 4.03 -3.01
C ARG A 157 -28.90 3.96 -2.72
N GLU A 158 -29.64 3.04 -3.32
CA GLU A 158 -31.08 2.87 -3.08
C GLU A 158 -31.39 2.56 -1.61
N GLU A 159 -30.63 1.65 -0.98
CA GLU A 159 -30.79 1.35 0.45
C GLU A 159 -30.52 2.55 1.36
N LEU A 160 -29.57 3.41 0.97
CA LEU A 160 -29.19 4.60 1.73
C LEU A 160 -30.04 5.83 1.41
N GLU A 161 -30.86 5.79 0.36
CA GLU A 161 -31.78 6.88 0.01
C GLU A 161 -32.88 7.04 1.07
N GLU A 162 -33.32 5.94 1.70
CA GLU A 162 -34.21 5.97 2.87
C GLU A 162 -33.60 6.77 4.04
N VAL A 163 -32.30 6.59 4.29
CA VAL A 163 -31.56 7.28 5.35
C VAL A 163 -31.48 8.78 5.06
N VAL A 164 -31.28 9.15 3.79
CA VAL A 164 -31.27 10.55 3.34
C VAL A 164 -32.64 11.18 3.46
N GLU A 165 -33.71 10.52 3.00
CA GLU A 165 -35.08 11.05 3.07
C GLU A 165 -35.48 11.28 4.54
N PHE A 166 -35.08 10.37 5.43
CA PHE A 166 -35.30 10.53 6.86
C PHE A 166 -34.58 11.77 7.42
N LEU A 167 -33.30 11.99 7.09
CA LEU A 167 -32.57 13.18 7.57
C LEU A 167 -33.17 14.48 7.02
N LYS A 168 -33.79 14.45 5.83
CA LYS A 168 -34.48 15.59 5.22
C LYS A 168 -35.84 15.88 5.87
N ASP A 169 -36.64 14.85 6.19
CA ASP A 169 -37.96 15.01 6.83
C ASP A 169 -38.23 13.94 7.92
N PRO A 170 -37.64 14.09 9.12
CA PRO A 170 -37.82 13.13 10.22
C PRO A 170 -39.28 13.01 10.71
N GLN A 171 -40.06 14.09 10.58
CA GLN A 171 -41.42 14.15 11.11
C GLN A 171 -42.39 13.26 10.32
N ARG A 172 -42.18 13.12 9.01
CA ARG A 172 -43.01 12.27 8.15
C ARG A 172 -42.95 10.80 8.58
N PHE A 173 -41.77 10.29 8.93
CA PHE A 173 -41.57 8.91 9.38
C PHE A 173 -42.10 8.69 10.81
N SER A 174 -41.86 9.64 11.71
CA SER A 174 -42.33 9.57 13.11
C SER A 174 -43.88 9.54 13.20
N LYS A 175 -44.58 10.30 12.36
CA LYS A 175 -46.06 10.32 12.30
C LYS A 175 -46.69 8.97 11.91
N LEU A 176 -45.96 8.14 11.16
CA LEU A 176 -46.41 6.83 10.70
C LEU A 176 -45.98 5.70 11.64
N GLY A 177 -45.28 6.01 12.74
CA GLY A 177 -44.77 5.01 13.69
C GLY A 177 -43.57 4.22 13.18
N GLY A 178 -42.91 4.66 12.11
CA GLY A 178 -41.69 4.04 11.61
C GLY A 178 -40.55 4.20 12.62
N GLN A 179 -39.88 3.10 12.96
CA GLN A 179 -38.65 3.14 13.77
C GLN A 179 -37.46 3.51 12.89
N ILE A 180 -36.68 4.47 13.38
CA ILE A 180 -35.56 5.04 12.66
C ILE A 180 -34.34 4.15 12.89
N PRO A 181 -33.62 3.75 11.83
CA PRO A 181 -32.39 2.99 12.00
C PRO A 181 -31.38 3.84 12.76
N LYS A 182 -30.93 3.33 13.91
CA LYS A 182 -29.99 4.04 14.78
C LYS A 182 -28.59 4.08 14.18
N GLY A 183 -28.26 3.09 13.36
CA GLY A 183 -26.99 3.06 12.65
C GLY A 183 -26.94 2.14 11.45
N ALA A 184 -26.11 2.51 10.49
CA ALA A 184 -25.82 1.72 9.30
C ALA A 184 -24.36 1.29 9.30
N LEU A 185 -24.09 0.02 9.01
CA LEU A 185 -22.76 -0.51 8.81
C LEU A 185 -22.51 -0.70 7.31
N LEU A 186 -21.56 0.07 6.77
CA LEU A 186 -21.05 -0.08 5.41
C LEU A 186 -19.96 -1.14 5.41
N VAL A 187 -20.17 -2.20 4.64
CA VAL A 187 -19.27 -3.35 4.61
C VAL A 187 -18.76 -3.57 3.20
N GLY A 188 -17.46 -3.79 3.04
CA GLY A 188 -16.90 -4.14 1.74
C GLY A 188 -15.38 -4.02 1.71
N SER A 189 -14.78 -4.41 0.60
CA SER A 189 -13.31 -4.36 0.43
C SER A 189 -12.74 -2.95 0.61
N PRO A 190 -11.45 -2.82 0.95
CA PRO A 190 -10.78 -1.52 0.96
C PRO A 190 -10.91 -0.81 -0.39
N GLY A 191 -11.04 0.52 -0.39
CA GLY A 191 -11.06 1.30 -1.62
C GLY A 191 -12.38 1.30 -2.42
N THR A 192 -13.45 0.63 -1.96
CA THR A 192 -14.78 0.65 -2.63
C THR A 192 -15.56 1.94 -2.43
N GLY A 193 -15.02 2.91 -1.68
CA GLY A 193 -15.64 4.23 -1.51
C GLY A 193 -16.59 4.36 -0.32
N LYS A 194 -16.52 3.48 0.70
CA LYS A 194 -17.34 3.56 1.93
C LYS A 194 -17.33 4.95 2.59
N THR A 195 -16.15 5.53 2.79
CA THR A 195 -15.99 6.88 3.38
C THR A 195 -16.55 7.97 2.46
N LEU A 196 -16.43 7.80 1.14
CA LEU A 196 -16.98 8.73 0.15
C LEU A 196 -18.51 8.68 0.14
N LEU A 197 -19.07 7.46 0.21
CA LEU A 197 -20.50 7.20 0.30
C LEU A 197 -21.10 7.83 1.56
N ALA A 198 -20.49 7.63 2.72
CA ALA A 198 -20.95 8.26 3.96
C ALA A 198 -20.97 9.80 3.89
N ARG A 199 -19.97 10.41 3.24
CA ARG A 199 -19.97 11.86 2.97
C ARG A 199 -21.05 12.28 2.00
N ALA A 200 -21.33 11.48 0.98
CA ALA A 200 -22.39 11.74 0.01
C ALA A 200 -23.78 11.72 0.65
N ILE A 201 -24.05 10.80 1.59
CA ILE A 201 -25.31 10.77 2.36
C ILE A 201 -25.51 12.11 3.10
N ALA A 202 -24.49 12.59 3.82
CA ALA A 202 -24.57 13.85 4.54
C ALA A 202 -24.72 15.06 3.61
N GLY A 203 -23.99 15.07 2.49
CA GLY A 203 -24.07 16.13 1.49
C GLY A 203 -25.42 16.18 0.76
N GLU A 204 -26.05 15.02 0.55
CA GLU A 204 -27.38 14.90 -0.04
C GLU A 204 -28.46 15.34 0.95
N ALA A 205 -28.34 14.93 2.22
CA ALA A 205 -29.25 15.34 3.30
C ALA A 205 -29.08 16.80 3.76
N GLY A 206 -27.92 17.41 3.51
CA GLY A 206 -27.61 18.78 3.96
C GLY A 206 -27.43 18.87 5.47
N VAL A 207 -26.83 17.86 6.09
CA VAL A 207 -26.61 17.79 7.55
C VAL A 207 -25.10 17.80 7.88
N PRO A 208 -24.69 18.26 9.07
CA PRO A 208 -23.30 18.17 9.51
C PRO A 208 -22.77 16.73 9.51
N PHE A 209 -21.50 16.59 9.12
CA PHE A 209 -20.80 15.30 9.05
C PHE A 209 -19.60 15.28 10.01
N PHE A 210 -19.68 14.42 11.01
CA PHE A 210 -18.57 14.13 11.94
C PHE A 210 -17.84 12.88 11.47
N THR A 211 -16.52 12.93 11.39
CA THR A 211 -15.71 11.77 11.03
C THR A 211 -14.66 11.50 12.11
N ILE A 212 -14.57 10.24 12.49
CA ILE A 212 -13.57 9.71 13.42
C ILE A 212 -13.07 8.36 12.91
N SER A 213 -11.78 8.06 13.13
CA SER A 213 -11.26 6.72 12.87
C SER A 213 -11.46 5.84 14.10
N GLY A 214 -11.83 4.58 13.91
CA GLY A 214 -11.90 3.57 14.97
C GLY A 214 -10.57 3.42 15.70
N SER A 215 -9.45 3.61 14.99
CA SER A 215 -8.11 3.62 15.59
C SER A 215 -7.91 4.77 16.58
N ASP A 216 -8.61 5.89 16.45
CA ASP A 216 -8.48 7.05 17.35
C ASP A 216 -9.05 6.77 18.75
N PHE A 217 -9.80 5.68 18.90
CA PHE A 217 -10.34 5.24 20.17
C PHE A 217 -9.42 4.28 20.92
N VAL A 218 -8.40 3.72 20.26
CA VAL A 218 -7.43 2.79 20.86
C VAL A 218 -6.20 3.57 21.32
N GLU A 219 -6.01 3.67 22.62
CA GLU A 219 -4.92 4.44 23.24
C GLU A 219 -4.20 3.63 24.33
N MET A 220 -2.97 4.03 24.67
CA MET A 220 -2.18 3.34 25.71
C MET A 220 -2.75 3.51 27.13
N PHE A 221 -3.66 4.46 27.33
CA PHE A 221 -4.22 4.81 28.64
C PHE A 221 -5.66 4.32 28.76
N VAL A 222 -5.91 3.47 29.77
CA VAL A 222 -7.24 2.94 30.09
C VAL A 222 -8.24 4.08 30.32
N GLY A 223 -9.42 3.97 29.71
CA GLY A 223 -10.53 4.93 29.86
C GLY A 223 -10.46 6.17 28.97
N VAL A 224 -9.37 6.41 28.25
CA VAL A 224 -9.28 7.54 27.30
C VAL A 224 -10.21 7.32 26.11
N GLY A 225 -10.23 6.11 25.53
CA GLY A 225 -11.15 5.76 24.44
C GLY A 225 -12.62 5.97 24.82
N ALA A 226 -13.05 5.43 25.96
CA ALA A 226 -14.41 5.62 26.47
C ALA A 226 -14.79 7.10 26.69
N SER A 227 -13.87 7.93 27.18
CA SER A 227 -14.11 9.38 27.34
C SER A 227 -14.32 10.08 26.00
N ARG A 228 -13.53 9.72 24.97
CA ARG A 228 -13.68 10.27 23.61
C ARG A 228 -15.00 9.87 22.97
N VAL A 229 -15.45 8.63 23.20
CA VAL A 229 -16.78 8.17 22.75
C VAL A 229 -17.85 9.09 23.34
N ARG A 230 -17.86 9.31 24.66
CA ARG A 230 -18.85 10.21 25.30
C ARG A 230 -18.83 11.63 24.72
N ASP A 231 -17.64 12.24 24.61
CA ASP A 231 -17.51 13.59 24.08
C ASP A 231 -17.96 13.69 22.60
N MET A 232 -17.68 12.66 21.78
CA MET A 232 -18.19 12.58 20.41
C MET A 232 -19.72 12.57 20.37
N PHE A 233 -20.36 11.76 21.20
CA PHE A 233 -21.83 11.70 21.28
C PHE A 233 -22.45 12.98 21.82
N GLU A 234 -21.85 13.62 22.82
CA GLU A 234 -22.30 14.93 23.30
C GLU A 234 -22.21 16.02 22.22
N GLN A 235 -21.15 16.00 21.40
CA GLN A 235 -21.01 16.92 20.28
C GLN A 235 -22.03 16.64 19.17
N ALA A 236 -22.31 15.37 18.86
CA ALA A 236 -23.35 14.99 17.91
C ALA A 236 -24.73 15.47 18.38
N LYS A 237 -25.09 15.26 19.65
CA LYS A 237 -26.35 15.74 20.25
C LYS A 237 -26.54 17.25 20.15
N LYS A 238 -25.47 18.04 20.32
CA LYS A 238 -25.51 19.51 20.19
C LYS A 238 -25.72 19.99 18.75
N ASN A 239 -25.42 19.16 17.76
CA ASN A 239 -25.46 19.51 16.33
C ASN A 239 -26.49 18.69 15.55
N ALA A 240 -27.44 18.05 16.24
CA ALA A 240 -28.49 17.28 15.59
C ALA A 240 -29.43 18.19 14.77
N PRO A 241 -29.91 17.74 13.59
CA PRO A 241 -29.65 16.44 12.96
C PRO A 241 -28.26 16.37 12.33
N CYS A 242 -27.55 15.25 12.49
CA CYS A 242 -26.19 15.07 11.95
C CYS A 242 -25.84 13.60 11.70
N ILE A 243 -24.79 13.36 10.91
CA ILE A 243 -24.21 12.03 10.71
C ILE A 243 -22.89 11.92 11.47
N VAL A 244 -22.75 10.82 12.23
CA VAL A 244 -21.49 10.42 12.87
C VAL A 244 -20.91 9.24 12.11
N PHE A 245 -19.79 9.47 11.43
CA PHE A 245 -19.08 8.44 10.68
C PHE A 245 -17.88 7.90 11.44
N ILE A 246 -17.86 6.58 11.66
CA ILE A 246 -16.75 5.84 12.28
C ILE A 246 -16.11 4.93 11.23
N ASP A 247 -14.93 5.31 10.74
CA ASP A 247 -14.15 4.46 9.84
C ASP A 247 -13.42 3.36 10.63
N GLU A 248 -13.05 2.24 10.00
CA GLU A 248 -12.31 1.13 10.65
C GLU A 248 -12.87 0.72 12.02
N ILE A 249 -14.20 0.54 12.12
CA ILE A 249 -14.87 0.19 13.40
C ILE A 249 -14.32 -1.11 13.99
N ASP A 250 -13.73 -2.00 13.19
CA ASP A 250 -13.07 -3.24 13.63
C ASP A 250 -11.85 -3.02 14.54
N ALA A 251 -11.28 -1.81 14.59
CA ALA A 251 -10.24 -1.46 15.57
C ALA A 251 -10.76 -1.52 17.02
N VAL A 252 -12.02 -1.10 17.26
CA VAL A 252 -12.66 -1.12 18.58
C VAL A 252 -13.71 -2.23 18.74
N GLY A 253 -14.34 -2.61 17.64
CA GLY A 253 -15.48 -3.52 17.60
C GLY A 253 -15.10 -5.00 17.54
N ARG A 254 -13.83 -5.36 17.71
CA ARG A 254 -13.38 -6.75 17.55
C ARG A 254 -13.90 -7.66 18.67
N SER A 255 -14.44 -8.82 18.30
CA SER A 255 -14.91 -9.84 19.24
C SER A 255 -13.78 -10.38 20.12
N ARG A 256 -14.14 -10.88 21.31
CA ARG A 256 -13.21 -11.52 22.25
C ARG A 256 -12.56 -12.74 21.60
N GLY A 257 -11.27 -12.65 21.29
CA GLY A 257 -10.43 -13.83 21.11
C GLY A 257 -10.06 -14.40 22.48
N GLY A 258 -10.17 -15.71 22.68
CA GLY A 258 -9.87 -16.41 23.93
C GLY A 258 -8.40 -16.41 24.38
N GLY A 259 -7.70 -15.29 24.23
CA GLY A 259 -6.32 -15.09 24.66
C GLY A 259 -6.26 -14.60 26.10
N LEU A 260 -5.59 -15.37 26.97
CA LEU A 260 -5.18 -14.96 28.31
C LEU A 260 -4.18 -13.79 28.21
N GLY A 261 -4.66 -12.54 28.36
CA GLY A 261 -3.78 -11.38 28.48
C GLY A 261 -4.54 -10.06 28.71
N ASN A 262 -4.09 -9.28 29.70
CA ASN A 262 -4.63 -7.97 30.15
C ASN A 262 -4.54 -6.82 29.11
N SER A 263 -4.31 -7.10 27.82
CA SER A 263 -4.25 -6.07 26.77
C SER A 263 -5.62 -5.75 26.15
N ASN A 264 -6.69 -6.42 26.60
CA ASN A 264 -8.03 -6.28 26.02
C ASN A 264 -8.93 -5.27 26.76
N ASP A 265 -8.56 -4.84 27.97
CA ASP A 265 -9.46 -4.11 28.87
C ASP A 265 -9.85 -2.71 28.35
N GLU A 266 -8.93 -2.00 27.71
CA GLU A 266 -9.18 -0.64 27.17
C GLU A 266 -10.11 -0.66 25.96
N ARG A 267 -9.89 -1.61 25.04
CA ARG A 267 -10.74 -1.80 23.87
C ARG A 267 -12.14 -2.24 24.28
N GLU A 268 -12.25 -3.18 25.22
CA GLU A 268 -13.55 -3.63 25.74
C GLU A 268 -14.32 -2.51 26.43
N GLN A 269 -13.64 -1.70 27.26
CA GLN A 269 -14.27 -0.56 27.91
C GLN A 269 -14.80 0.44 26.89
N THR A 270 -14.04 0.71 25.83
CA THR A 270 -14.42 1.65 24.78
C THR A 270 -15.56 1.12 23.92
N LEU A 271 -15.54 -0.16 23.58
CA LEU A 271 -16.65 -0.85 22.89
C LEU A 271 -17.93 -0.80 23.74
N ASN A 272 -17.86 -1.16 25.02
CA ASN A 272 -19.02 -1.11 25.90
C ASN A 272 -19.57 0.31 26.04
N GLN A 273 -18.70 1.32 26.12
CA GLN A 273 -19.16 2.71 26.13
C GLN A 273 -19.89 3.08 24.84
N LEU A 274 -19.38 2.67 23.68
CA LEU A 274 -20.05 2.87 22.40
C LEU A 274 -21.45 2.23 22.40
N LEU A 275 -21.57 0.99 22.88
CA LEU A 275 -22.86 0.31 23.00
C LEU A 275 -23.84 1.05 23.92
N VAL A 276 -23.36 1.54 25.07
CA VAL A 276 -24.18 2.31 26.02
C VAL A 276 -24.66 3.63 25.41
N GLU A 277 -23.80 4.34 24.68
CA GLU A 277 -24.21 5.56 23.98
C GLU A 277 -25.22 5.25 22.85
N MET A 278 -25.05 4.14 22.12
CA MET A 278 -25.97 3.71 21.06
C MET A 278 -27.37 3.36 21.59
N ASP A 279 -27.42 2.64 22.71
CA ASP A 279 -28.67 2.27 23.36
C ASP A 279 -29.32 3.50 24.03
N GLY A 280 -28.53 4.52 24.39
CA GLY A 280 -28.93 5.67 25.22
C GLY A 280 -29.63 6.84 24.51
N PHE A 281 -29.72 6.89 23.17
CA PHE A 281 -30.49 7.93 22.46
C PHE A 281 -31.87 7.45 22.03
N GLU A 282 -32.86 8.35 22.06
CA GLU A 282 -34.17 8.08 21.47
C GLU A 282 -34.08 8.13 19.94
N ALA A 283 -34.83 7.27 19.24
CA ALA A 283 -34.80 7.18 17.78
C ALA A 283 -35.11 8.53 17.09
N ASN A 284 -35.81 9.44 17.77
CA ASN A 284 -36.25 10.74 17.24
C ASN A 284 -35.21 11.88 17.38
N GLU A 285 -34.02 11.65 17.94
CA GLU A 285 -33.00 12.71 18.10
C GLU A 285 -32.36 13.17 16.78
N GLY A 286 -32.64 12.50 15.65
CA GLY A 286 -32.13 12.90 14.32
C GLY A 286 -30.63 12.66 14.11
N ILE A 287 -30.04 11.75 14.90
CA ILE A 287 -28.63 11.37 14.83
C ILE A 287 -28.54 9.98 14.20
N ILE A 288 -27.69 9.83 13.18
CA ILE A 288 -27.44 8.54 12.53
C ILE A 288 -25.96 8.22 12.60
N ILE A 289 -25.65 7.02 13.08
CA ILE A 289 -24.28 6.52 13.14
C ILE A 289 -24.02 5.67 11.90
N VAL A 290 -23.03 6.06 11.10
CA VAL A 290 -22.58 5.27 9.96
C VAL A 290 -21.20 4.72 10.30
N ALA A 291 -21.03 3.40 10.32
CA ALA A 291 -19.73 2.78 10.51
C ALA A 291 -19.26 2.14 9.21
N ALA A 292 -17.95 2.10 8.98
CA ALA A 292 -17.35 1.35 7.88
C ALA A 292 -16.39 0.29 8.43
N THR A 293 -16.47 -0.92 7.87
CA THR A 293 -15.46 -1.94 8.11
C THR A 293 -15.11 -2.64 6.81
N ASN A 294 -13.88 -3.13 6.75
CA ASN A 294 -13.53 -4.15 5.78
C ASN A 294 -13.91 -5.53 6.34
N ARG A 295 -13.76 -5.76 7.66
CA ARG A 295 -13.80 -7.07 8.31
C ARG A 295 -15.04 -7.25 9.21
N PRO A 296 -16.25 -7.50 8.69
CA PRO A 296 -17.40 -7.71 9.57
C PRO A 296 -17.32 -9.03 10.34
N ASP A 297 -16.54 -10.00 9.86
CA ASP A 297 -16.35 -11.33 10.45
C ASP A 297 -15.71 -11.27 11.84
N VAL A 298 -14.89 -10.24 12.10
CA VAL A 298 -14.24 -10.06 13.40
C VAL A 298 -15.03 -9.18 14.35
N LEU A 299 -16.14 -8.59 13.92
CA LEU A 299 -16.93 -7.68 14.75
C LEU A 299 -17.68 -8.44 15.85
N ASP A 300 -17.82 -7.80 17.01
CA ASP A 300 -18.64 -8.30 18.09
C ASP A 300 -20.11 -8.34 17.64
N PRO A 301 -20.79 -9.51 17.70
CA PRO A 301 -22.19 -9.64 17.32
C PRO A 301 -23.13 -8.70 18.09
N ALA A 302 -22.71 -8.19 19.25
CA ALA A 302 -23.44 -7.18 20.01
C ALA A 302 -23.65 -5.89 19.19
N LEU A 303 -22.71 -5.49 18.34
CA LEU A 303 -22.82 -4.29 17.50
C LEU A 303 -23.91 -4.43 16.42
N LEU A 304 -24.16 -5.66 15.96
CA LEU A 304 -25.08 -5.98 14.86
C LEU A 304 -26.52 -6.25 15.34
N ARG A 305 -26.80 -6.07 16.63
CA ARG A 305 -28.15 -6.30 17.17
C ARG A 305 -29.11 -5.16 16.80
N PRO A 306 -30.42 -5.44 16.64
CA PRO A 306 -31.42 -4.41 16.41
C PRO A 306 -31.33 -3.26 17.43
N GLY A 307 -31.43 -2.01 16.95
CA GLY A 307 -31.22 -0.81 17.76
C GLY A 307 -29.78 -0.31 17.83
N ARG A 308 -28.83 -0.95 17.13
CA ARG A 308 -27.43 -0.51 17.00
C ARG A 308 -27.09 -0.33 15.51
N PHE A 309 -26.25 -1.19 14.94
CA PHE A 309 -26.09 -1.27 13.48
C PHE A 309 -27.11 -2.26 12.93
N ASP A 310 -28.37 -1.81 12.86
CA ASP A 310 -29.50 -2.60 12.40
C ASP A 310 -29.57 -2.69 10.86
N ARG A 311 -28.97 -1.73 10.15
CA ARG A 311 -28.78 -1.79 8.69
C ARG A 311 -27.35 -2.18 8.35
N GLN A 312 -27.21 -3.19 7.50
CA GLN A 312 -25.91 -3.58 6.92
C GLN A 312 -26.01 -3.40 5.42
N VAL A 313 -25.20 -2.47 4.89
CA VAL A 313 -25.18 -2.14 3.46
C VAL A 313 -23.86 -2.64 2.90
N VAL A 314 -23.95 -3.58 1.97
CA VAL A 314 -22.77 -4.14 1.31
C VAL A 314 -22.37 -3.22 0.15
N VAL A 315 -21.11 -2.79 0.15
CA VAL A 315 -20.49 -1.98 -0.90
C VAL A 315 -19.53 -2.88 -1.67
N PRO A 316 -20.00 -3.55 -2.74
CA PRO A 316 -19.20 -4.51 -3.49
C PRO A 316 -18.07 -3.83 -4.29
N ILE A 317 -17.17 -4.66 -4.83
CA ILE A 317 -16.26 -4.23 -5.88
C ILE A 317 -17.12 -3.96 -7.14
N PRO A 318 -16.89 -2.85 -7.86
CA PRO A 318 -17.72 -2.48 -9.02
C PRO A 318 -17.61 -3.49 -10.17
N ASP A 319 -18.72 -3.71 -10.85
CA ASP A 319 -18.86 -4.42 -12.13
C ASP A 319 -18.31 -3.60 -13.31
N ILE A 320 -18.29 -4.13 -14.54
CA ILE A 320 -17.77 -3.41 -15.71
C ILE A 320 -18.46 -2.04 -15.88
N ASP A 321 -19.79 -1.99 -15.76
CA ASP A 321 -20.56 -0.76 -15.97
C ASP A 321 -20.32 0.23 -14.83
N GLY A 322 -20.19 -0.24 -13.59
CA GLY A 322 -19.79 0.54 -12.43
C GLY A 322 -18.37 1.09 -12.57
N ARG A 323 -17.41 0.28 -13.02
CA ARG A 323 -16.03 0.72 -13.30
C ARG A 323 -16.01 1.78 -14.40
N GLU A 324 -16.80 1.63 -15.45
CA GLU A 324 -16.95 2.64 -16.51
C GLU A 324 -17.49 3.97 -15.94
N LYS A 325 -18.55 3.92 -15.13
CA LYS A 325 -19.10 5.12 -14.48
C LYS A 325 -18.08 5.79 -13.55
N ILE A 326 -17.38 5.01 -12.72
CA ILE A 326 -16.33 5.50 -11.80
C ILE A 326 -15.19 6.15 -12.58
N LEU A 327 -14.69 5.48 -13.63
CA LEU A 327 -13.70 6.05 -14.53
C LEU A 327 -14.20 7.38 -15.11
N GLY A 328 -15.45 7.45 -15.56
CA GLY A 328 -16.07 8.69 -16.04
C GLY A 328 -16.04 9.84 -15.03
N VAL A 329 -16.27 9.58 -13.74
CA VAL A 329 -16.19 10.59 -12.67
C VAL A 329 -14.75 11.11 -12.51
N HIS A 330 -13.76 10.23 -12.51
CA HIS A 330 -12.36 10.60 -12.33
C HIS A 330 -11.74 11.23 -13.58
N MET A 331 -12.11 10.74 -14.76
CA MET A 331 -11.66 11.24 -16.07
C MET A 331 -12.10 12.68 -16.33
N LYS A 332 -13.24 13.14 -15.79
CA LYS A 332 -13.69 14.55 -15.88
C LYS A 332 -12.68 15.54 -15.30
N LYS A 333 -11.79 15.10 -14.40
CA LYS A 333 -10.78 15.95 -13.74
C LYS A 333 -9.49 16.09 -14.56
N VAL A 334 -9.36 15.36 -15.67
CA VAL A 334 -8.14 15.24 -16.47
C VAL A 334 -8.42 15.62 -17.93
N PRO A 335 -7.52 16.34 -18.62
CA PRO A 335 -7.69 16.63 -20.03
C PRO A 335 -7.45 15.37 -20.89
N LEU A 336 -8.52 14.79 -21.44
CA LEU A 336 -8.48 13.57 -22.25
C LEU A 336 -8.33 13.87 -23.74
N ALA A 337 -7.70 12.95 -24.48
CA ALA A 337 -7.75 12.92 -25.93
C ALA A 337 -8.99 12.14 -26.45
N PRO A 338 -9.42 12.37 -27.71
CA PRO A 338 -10.65 11.77 -28.25
C PRO A 338 -10.63 10.24 -28.44
N ASP A 339 -9.44 9.63 -28.39
CA ASP A 339 -9.22 8.19 -28.57
C ASP A 339 -9.48 7.37 -27.28
N VAL A 340 -9.68 8.02 -26.13
CA VAL A 340 -9.87 7.34 -24.84
C VAL A 340 -11.23 6.67 -24.78
N ASN A 341 -11.24 5.34 -24.57
CA ASN A 341 -12.45 4.56 -24.36
C ASN A 341 -12.49 4.00 -22.93
N SER A 342 -13.40 4.54 -22.11
CA SER A 342 -13.62 4.14 -20.71
C SER A 342 -14.00 2.67 -20.57
N ARG A 343 -14.80 2.14 -21.49
CA ARG A 343 -15.30 0.76 -21.47
C ARG A 343 -14.19 -0.25 -21.69
N THR A 344 -13.25 0.02 -22.58
CA THR A 344 -12.08 -0.84 -22.80
C THR A 344 -11.21 -0.90 -21.54
N ILE A 345 -11.01 0.24 -20.87
CA ILE A 345 -10.26 0.32 -19.61
C ILE A 345 -11.00 -0.44 -18.49
N ALA A 346 -12.33 -0.28 -18.39
CA ALA A 346 -13.16 -0.98 -17.41
C ALA A 346 -13.10 -2.52 -17.58
N ARG A 347 -13.12 -3.02 -18.82
CA ARG A 347 -12.93 -4.45 -19.13
C ARG A 347 -11.54 -4.94 -18.72
N GLY A 348 -10.52 -4.11 -18.88
CA GLY A 348 -9.13 -4.43 -18.53
C GLY A 348 -8.74 -4.25 -17.07
N THR A 349 -9.68 -3.85 -16.22
CA THR A 349 -9.45 -3.63 -14.78
C THR A 349 -10.36 -4.52 -13.91
N PRO A 350 -10.45 -5.84 -14.18
CA PRO A 350 -11.30 -6.72 -13.38
C PRO A 350 -10.83 -6.72 -11.92
N GLY A 351 -11.79 -6.67 -10.99
CA GLY A 351 -11.52 -6.67 -9.55
C GLY A 351 -10.99 -5.35 -8.98
N PHE A 352 -10.80 -4.31 -9.80
CA PHE A 352 -10.32 -3.01 -9.31
C PHE A 352 -11.38 -2.33 -8.44
N SER A 353 -10.96 -1.82 -7.29
CA SER A 353 -11.79 -0.97 -6.45
C SER A 353 -11.91 0.45 -7.05
N GLY A 354 -12.85 1.25 -6.55
CA GLY A 354 -12.98 2.66 -6.98
C GLY A 354 -11.70 3.46 -6.73
N ALA A 355 -10.99 3.19 -5.63
CA ALA A 355 -9.70 3.79 -5.34
C ALA A 355 -8.61 3.37 -6.34
N ASP A 356 -8.58 2.11 -6.77
CA ASP A 356 -7.63 1.63 -7.77
C ASP A 356 -7.85 2.29 -9.14
N LEU A 357 -9.11 2.48 -9.53
CA LEU A 357 -9.48 3.21 -10.75
C LEU A 357 -9.10 4.69 -10.66
N ALA A 358 -9.33 5.32 -9.52
CA ALA A 358 -8.90 6.70 -9.28
C ALA A 358 -7.37 6.84 -9.40
N ASN A 359 -6.63 5.87 -8.85
CA ASN A 359 -5.18 5.82 -8.95
C ASN A 359 -4.71 5.58 -10.38
N LEU A 360 -5.38 4.71 -11.15
CA LEU A 360 -5.07 4.47 -12.56
C LEU A 360 -5.21 5.73 -13.40
N VAL A 361 -6.30 6.50 -13.22
CA VAL A 361 -6.49 7.79 -13.92
C VAL A 361 -5.38 8.78 -13.54
N ASN A 362 -5.00 8.83 -12.27
CA ASN A 362 -3.91 9.69 -11.80
C ASN A 362 -2.56 9.28 -12.41
N GLU A 363 -2.26 7.98 -12.46
CA GLU A 363 -1.05 7.43 -13.08
C GLU A 363 -0.98 7.73 -14.59
N ALA A 364 -2.11 7.63 -15.29
CA ALA A 364 -2.19 8.01 -16.71
C ALA A 364 -1.86 9.50 -16.91
N ALA A 365 -2.38 10.38 -16.05
CA ALA A 365 -2.07 11.81 -16.08
C ALA A 365 -0.59 12.09 -15.77
N LEU A 366 0.01 11.40 -14.79
CA LEU A 366 1.43 11.52 -14.48
C LEU A 366 2.33 11.03 -15.62
N LEU A 367 1.95 9.95 -16.32
CA LEU A 367 2.66 9.45 -17.50
C LEU A 367 2.57 10.44 -18.66
N ALA A 368 1.39 11.01 -18.91
CA ALA A 368 1.23 12.06 -19.92
C ALA A 368 2.12 13.27 -19.62
N ALA A 369 2.12 13.73 -18.36
CA ALA A 369 2.96 14.83 -17.91
C ALA A 369 4.46 14.52 -18.08
N ARG A 370 4.90 13.30 -17.70
CA ARG A 370 6.28 12.85 -17.89
C ARG A 370 6.71 12.82 -19.36
N ARG A 371 5.77 12.51 -20.27
CA ARG A 371 5.97 12.53 -21.72
C ARG A 371 5.78 13.92 -22.34
N ASN A 372 5.60 14.97 -21.53
CA ASN A 372 5.31 16.34 -21.98
C ASN A 372 4.08 16.44 -22.92
N LYS A 373 3.10 15.57 -22.75
CA LYS A 373 1.82 15.62 -23.49
C LYS A 373 0.84 16.58 -22.81
N ARG A 374 0.02 17.26 -23.61
CA ARG A 374 -1.02 18.19 -23.12
C ARG A 374 -2.36 17.50 -22.82
N LEU A 375 -2.62 16.38 -23.49
CA LEU A 375 -3.81 15.54 -23.33
C LEU A 375 -3.36 14.13 -22.96
N VAL A 376 -4.16 13.44 -22.15
CA VAL A 376 -3.96 12.04 -21.80
C VAL A 376 -4.65 11.18 -22.86
N ALA A 377 -3.87 10.39 -23.60
CA ALA A 377 -4.40 9.51 -24.66
C ALA A 377 -4.61 8.09 -24.14
N MET A 378 -5.24 7.24 -24.96
CA MET A 378 -5.54 5.85 -24.59
C MET A 378 -4.26 5.07 -24.23
N GLN A 379 -3.15 5.35 -24.92
CA GLN A 379 -1.84 4.74 -24.63
C GLN A 379 -1.39 4.99 -23.18
N GLU A 380 -1.59 6.21 -22.65
CA GLU A 380 -1.21 6.50 -21.26
C GLU A 380 -2.09 5.74 -20.25
N PHE A 381 -3.36 5.51 -20.56
CA PHE A 381 -4.24 4.68 -19.75
C PHE A 381 -3.84 3.20 -19.79
N GLU A 382 -3.49 2.68 -20.96
CA GLU A 382 -2.96 1.31 -21.11
C GLU A 382 -1.65 1.12 -20.34
N ASP A 383 -0.71 2.07 -20.47
CA ASP A 383 0.56 2.00 -19.74
C ASP A 383 0.38 2.17 -18.22
N ALA A 384 -0.58 3.00 -17.79
CA ALA A 384 -0.92 3.17 -16.38
C ALA A 384 -1.58 1.91 -15.80
N LYS A 385 -2.52 1.30 -16.54
CA LYS A 385 -3.13 0.02 -16.19
C LYS A 385 -2.07 -1.05 -15.99
N ASP A 386 -1.17 -1.21 -16.97
CA ASP A 386 -0.06 -2.17 -16.88
C ASP A 386 0.82 -1.91 -15.65
N LYS A 387 1.10 -0.63 -15.35
CA LYS A 387 1.89 -0.24 -14.17
C LYS A 387 1.17 -0.54 -12.86
N VAL A 388 -0.13 -0.29 -12.76
CA VAL A 388 -0.92 -0.55 -11.55
C VAL A 388 -1.07 -2.06 -11.32
N MET A 389 -1.29 -2.85 -12.38
CA MET A 389 -1.46 -4.30 -12.28
C MET A 389 -0.15 -5.04 -12.01
N MET A 390 0.93 -4.70 -12.72
CA MET A 390 2.17 -5.48 -12.70
C MET A 390 3.35 -4.78 -12.05
N GLY A 391 3.23 -3.49 -11.76
CA GLY A 391 4.34 -2.65 -11.31
C GLY A 391 5.09 -1.97 -12.46
N ALA A 392 6.13 -1.23 -12.10
CA ALA A 392 6.88 -0.42 -13.06
C ALA A 392 7.66 -1.28 -14.08
N GLU A 393 7.79 -0.72 -15.29
CA GLU A 393 8.63 -1.25 -16.36
C GLU A 393 10.11 -1.31 -15.93
N ARG A 394 10.76 -2.46 -16.14
CA ARG A 394 12.14 -2.70 -15.70
C ARG A 394 13.16 -2.40 -16.80
N ARG A 395 13.29 -1.12 -17.18
CA ARG A 395 14.22 -0.67 -18.24
C ARG A 395 15.69 -1.02 -18.02
N SER A 396 16.11 -1.19 -16.77
CA SER A 396 17.49 -1.53 -16.43
C SER A 396 17.77 -3.03 -16.47
N MET A 397 16.75 -3.88 -16.66
CA MET A 397 16.94 -5.32 -16.76
C MET A 397 17.40 -5.65 -18.18
N VAL A 398 18.66 -6.02 -18.31
CA VAL A 398 19.22 -6.49 -19.57
C VAL A 398 18.95 -7.98 -19.67
N MET A 399 17.98 -8.36 -20.51
CA MET A 399 17.76 -9.76 -20.89
C MET A 399 18.70 -10.09 -22.05
N THR A 400 19.29 -11.28 -22.01
CA THR A 400 20.02 -11.83 -23.15
C THR A 400 19.08 -12.09 -24.32
N ASP A 401 19.61 -12.13 -25.54
CA ASP A 401 18.80 -12.40 -26.74
C ASP A 401 18.10 -13.76 -26.66
N ASP A 402 18.74 -14.75 -26.05
CA ASP A 402 18.15 -16.07 -25.81
C ASP A 402 16.98 -16.03 -24.81
N GLU A 403 17.10 -15.26 -23.71
CA GLU A 403 16.00 -15.07 -22.75
C GLU A 403 14.83 -14.30 -23.36
N LYS A 404 15.11 -13.26 -24.18
CA LYS A 404 14.07 -12.54 -24.93
C LYS A 404 13.38 -13.45 -25.92
N LYS A 405 14.15 -14.27 -26.65
CA LYS A 405 13.62 -15.27 -27.59
C LYS A 405 12.73 -16.28 -26.87
N MET A 406 13.20 -16.85 -25.77
CA MET A 406 12.41 -17.78 -24.96
C MET A 406 11.10 -17.16 -24.49
N THR A 407 11.15 -15.93 -23.97
CA THR A 407 9.95 -15.19 -23.55
C THR A 407 9.01 -14.93 -24.72
N ALA A 408 9.51 -14.55 -25.89
CA ALA A 408 8.68 -14.34 -27.07
C ALA A 408 7.95 -15.60 -27.53
N TYR A 409 8.61 -16.75 -27.54
CA TYR A 409 7.96 -18.03 -27.86
C TYR A 409 6.97 -18.46 -26.78
N HIS A 410 7.28 -18.22 -25.51
CA HIS A 410 6.37 -18.48 -24.39
C HIS A 410 5.07 -17.69 -24.52
N GLU A 411 5.15 -16.37 -24.68
CA GLU A 411 3.96 -15.52 -24.83
C GLU A 411 3.22 -15.78 -26.15
N ALA A 412 3.95 -16.06 -27.24
CA ALA A 412 3.34 -16.47 -28.51
C ALA A 412 2.56 -17.78 -28.37
N GLY A 413 3.04 -18.72 -27.54
CA GLY A 413 2.33 -19.94 -27.18
C GLY A 413 0.98 -19.68 -26.53
N HIS A 414 0.95 -18.82 -25.50
CA HIS A 414 -0.30 -18.40 -24.86
C HIS A 414 -1.26 -17.73 -25.86
N ALA A 415 -0.75 -16.82 -26.69
CA ALA A 415 -1.57 -16.10 -27.66
C ALA A 415 -2.15 -17.04 -28.73
N LEU A 416 -1.34 -17.92 -29.31
CA LEU A 416 -1.80 -18.83 -30.38
C LEU A 416 -2.84 -19.83 -29.87
N VAL A 417 -2.64 -20.39 -28.67
CA VAL A 417 -3.64 -21.27 -28.05
C VAL A 417 -4.93 -20.51 -27.75
N SER A 418 -4.83 -19.28 -27.23
CA SER A 418 -6.01 -18.45 -26.93
C SER A 418 -6.87 -18.16 -28.16
N VAL A 419 -6.26 -17.88 -29.32
CA VAL A 419 -7.01 -17.64 -30.57
C VAL A 419 -7.70 -18.89 -31.10
N ASN A 420 -7.13 -20.07 -30.86
CA ASN A 420 -7.68 -21.35 -31.33
C ASN A 420 -8.65 -22.01 -30.34
N GLU A 421 -8.87 -21.42 -29.16
CA GLU A 421 -9.83 -21.90 -28.17
C GLU A 421 -11.11 -21.04 -28.20
N PRO A 422 -12.24 -21.53 -28.75
CA PRO A 422 -13.45 -20.72 -28.96
C PRO A 422 -14.08 -20.18 -27.66
N ALA A 423 -13.88 -20.87 -26.54
CA ALA A 423 -14.37 -20.47 -25.23
C ALA A 423 -13.40 -19.54 -24.47
N SER A 424 -12.21 -19.28 -25.00
CA SER A 424 -11.26 -18.32 -24.44
C SER A 424 -11.74 -16.89 -24.67
N ASP A 425 -11.44 -16.00 -23.72
CA ASP A 425 -11.65 -14.56 -23.90
C ASP A 425 -10.72 -14.03 -25.00
N PRO A 426 -11.15 -13.02 -25.78
CA PRO A 426 -10.36 -12.46 -26.88
C PRO A 426 -9.09 -11.77 -26.35
N ILE A 427 -8.02 -11.85 -27.14
CA ILE A 427 -6.76 -11.19 -26.82
C ILE A 427 -6.90 -9.69 -27.01
N HIS A 428 -6.41 -8.94 -26.03
CA HIS A 428 -6.28 -7.48 -26.12
C HIS A 428 -4.86 -7.05 -26.44
N LYS A 429 -3.87 -7.70 -25.81
CA LYS A 429 -2.45 -7.35 -25.96
C LYS A 429 -1.55 -8.50 -25.58
N ALA A 430 -0.45 -8.69 -26.30
CA ALA A 430 0.67 -9.56 -25.94
C ALA A 430 1.96 -8.74 -25.90
N THR A 431 2.81 -8.92 -24.89
CA THR A 431 4.05 -8.15 -24.73
C THR A 431 5.17 -8.98 -24.11
N ILE A 432 6.41 -8.74 -24.53
CA ILE A 432 7.64 -9.30 -23.94
C ILE A 432 8.41 -8.28 -23.10
N ILE A 433 7.78 -7.14 -22.78
CA ILE A 433 8.40 -6.08 -22.00
C ILE A 433 8.27 -6.42 -20.50
N PRO A 434 9.39 -6.56 -19.76
CA PRO A 434 9.37 -7.00 -18.38
C PRO A 434 8.78 -5.94 -17.44
N ARG A 435 7.83 -6.36 -16.61
CA ARG A 435 7.12 -5.51 -15.63
C ARG A 435 6.99 -6.21 -14.28
N GLY A 436 7.47 -5.54 -13.24
CA GLY A 436 7.53 -6.10 -11.89
C GLY A 436 8.17 -7.50 -11.85
N ARG A 437 7.35 -8.52 -11.61
CA ARG A 437 7.78 -9.94 -11.55
C ARG A 437 7.58 -10.71 -12.86
N ALA A 438 6.84 -10.17 -13.82
CA ALA A 438 6.55 -10.81 -15.11
C ALA A 438 7.59 -10.41 -16.17
N LEU A 439 8.02 -11.37 -16.99
CA LEU A 439 8.94 -11.14 -18.12
C LEU A 439 8.20 -10.80 -19.42
N GLY A 440 7.01 -11.36 -19.60
CA GLY A 440 6.04 -11.05 -20.64
C GLY A 440 4.62 -11.28 -20.12
N MET A 441 3.61 -11.01 -20.96
CA MET A 441 2.24 -11.43 -20.70
C MET A 441 1.38 -11.44 -21.98
N VAL A 442 0.34 -12.27 -21.97
CA VAL A 442 -0.82 -12.17 -22.85
C VAL A 442 -2.06 -11.77 -22.06
N MET A 443 -2.58 -10.59 -22.34
CA MET A 443 -3.78 -10.04 -21.72
C MET A 443 -5.02 -10.37 -22.56
N ARG A 444 -5.96 -11.11 -21.96
CA ARG A 444 -7.28 -11.41 -22.52
C ARG A 444 -8.35 -10.57 -21.83
N LEU A 445 -9.32 -10.06 -22.59
CA LEU A 445 -10.40 -9.21 -22.06
C LEU A 445 -11.77 -9.86 -22.23
N PRO A 446 -12.47 -10.23 -21.15
CA PRO A 446 -13.83 -10.73 -21.26
C PRO A 446 -14.75 -9.64 -21.86
N GLU A 447 -15.71 -10.05 -22.68
CA GLU A 447 -16.71 -9.14 -23.26
C GLU A 447 -17.78 -8.71 -22.25
N ARG A 448 -18.04 -9.57 -21.27
CA ARG A 448 -19.05 -9.41 -20.21
C ARG A 448 -18.51 -9.97 -18.90
N ASP A 449 -19.03 -9.47 -17.78
CA ASP A 449 -18.74 -10.07 -16.48
C ASP A 449 -19.38 -11.46 -16.42
N ASN A 450 -18.56 -12.46 -16.09
CA ASN A 450 -19.01 -13.84 -15.93
C ASN A 450 -19.17 -14.14 -14.44
N TYR A 451 -20.40 -14.27 -13.97
CA TYR A 451 -20.70 -14.71 -12.60
C TYR A 451 -20.54 -16.22 -12.43
N SER A 452 -20.70 -16.98 -13.52
CA SER A 452 -20.54 -18.43 -13.56
C SER A 452 -19.61 -18.83 -14.69
N TYR A 453 -18.71 -19.77 -14.43
CA TYR A 453 -17.82 -20.34 -15.44
C TYR A 453 -18.39 -21.66 -15.96
N HIS A 454 -18.41 -21.81 -17.29
CA HIS A 454 -18.76 -23.06 -17.95
C HIS A 454 -17.53 -23.98 -18.06
N ARG A 455 -17.77 -25.30 -18.09
CA ARG A 455 -16.72 -26.33 -18.10
C ARG A 455 -15.78 -26.18 -19.32
N ASP A 456 -16.33 -25.86 -20.48
CA ASP A 456 -15.58 -25.58 -21.72
C ASP A 456 -14.61 -24.40 -21.58
N LYS A 457 -15.05 -23.27 -21.00
CA LYS A 457 -14.19 -22.10 -20.71
C LYS A 457 -13.06 -22.46 -19.74
N MET A 458 -13.31 -23.31 -18.76
CA MET A 458 -12.26 -23.78 -17.84
C MET A 458 -11.24 -24.66 -18.56
N HIS A 459 -11.67 -25.58 -19.43
CA HIS A 459 -10.76 -26.37 -20.27
C HIS A 459 -9.93 -25.50 -21.22
N ALA A 460 -10.55 -24.49 -21.86
CA ALA A 460 -9.85 -23.51 -22.67
C ALA A 460 -8.78 -22.76 -21.83
N ASN A 461 -9.12 -22.34 -20.60
CA ASN A 461 -8.16 -21.69 -19.71
C ASN A 461 -7.02 -22.61 -19.27
N LEU A 462 -7.27 -23.89 -19.04
CA LEU A 462 -6.23 -24.89 -18.76
C LEU A 462 -5.29 -25.07 -19.97
N ALA A 463 -5.83 -25.14 -21.19
CA ALA A 463 -5.04 -25.23 -22.41
C ALA A 463 -4.17 -23.97 -22.59
N VAL A 464 -4.75 -22.79 -22.44
CA VAL A 464 -4.02 -21.51 -22.57
C VAL A 464 -2.89 -21.43 -21.53
N ALA A 465 -3.14 -21.79 -20.27
CA ALA A 465 -2.11 -21.77 -19.23
C ALA A 465 -0.93 -22.70 -19.57
N MET A 466 -1.17 -23.83 -20.24
CA MET A 466 -0.10 -24.73 -20.66
C MET A 466 0.63 -24.27 -21.94
N GLY A 467 0.06 -23.32 -22.69
CA GLY A 467 0.57 -22.86 -23.99
C GLY A 467 2.02 -22.39 -23.96
N GLY A 468 2.41 -21.56 -22.98
CA GLY A 468 3.77 -21.03 -22.89
C GLY A 468 4.83 -22.11 -22.66
N ARG A 469 4.59 -23.02 -21.71
CA ARG A 469 5.48 -24.16 -21.44
C ARG A 469 5.63 -25.07 -22.65
N VAL A 470 4.53 -25.40 -23.31
CA VAL A 470 4.55 -26.29 -24.48
C VAL A 470 5.28 -25.64 -25.65
N ALA A 471 5.10 -24.33 -25.86
CA ALA A 471 5.85 -23.61 -26.89
C ALA A 471 7.36 -23.64 -26.60
N GLU A 472 7.79 -23.48 -25.35
CA GLU A 472 9.19 -23.63 -24.98
C GLU A 472 9.71 -25.05 -25.28
N GLU A 473 8.94 -26.07 -24.92
CA GLU A 473 9.32 -27.47 -25.10
C GLU A 473 9.44 -27.87 -26.58
N ILE A 474 8.52 -27.44 -27.44
CA ILE A 474 8.55 -27.71 -28.88
C ILE A 474 9.79 -27.06 -29.53
N ILE A 475 10.08 -25.81 -29.18
CA ILE A 475 11.08 -24.99 -29.89
C ILE A 475 12.50 -25.18 -29.34
N PHE A 476 12.65 -25.29 -28.03
CA PHE A 476 13.97 -25.36 -27.37
C PHE A 476 14.28 -26.77 -26.82
N GLY A 477 13.31 -27.67 -26.78
CA GLY A 477 13.42 -29.01 -26.24
C GLY A 477 13.13 -29.10 -24.74
N HIS A 478 12.84 -30.31 -24.28
CA HIS A 478 12.43 -30.60 -22.91
C HIS A 478 13.43 -30.12 -21.83
N ASP A 479 14.74 -30.20 -22.09
CA ASP A 479 15.78 -29.78 -21.13
C ASP A 479 15.91 -28.25 -21.00
N LYS A 480 15.23 -27.49 -21.86
CA LYS A 480 15.28 -26.02 -21.90
C LYS A 480 14.02 -25.34 -21.41
N VAL A 481 13.05 -26.10 -20.91
CA VAL A 481 11.84 -25.57 -20.26
C VAL A 481 12.24 -24.73 -19.04
N SER A 482 11.71 -23.52 -18.96
CA SER A 482 12.07 -22.52 -17.96
C SER A 482 11.20 -22.59 -16.70
N SER A 483 11.69 -21.99 -15.61
CA SER A 483 10.88 -21.75 -14.40
C SER A 483 9.88 -20.59 -14.56
N GLY A 484 9.88 -19.91 -15.71
CA GLY A 484 8.96 -18.82 -16.05
C GLY A 484 7.49 -19.27 -16.03
N ALA A 485 7.22 -20.52 -16.44
CA ALA A 485 5.88 -21.11 -16.46
C ALA A 485 5.28 -21.42 -15.07
N SER A 486 5.97 -21.07 -13.97
CA SER A 486 5.52 -21.39 -12.61
C SER A 486 4.18 -20.73 -12.25
N GLY A 487 3.93 -19.51 -12.73
CA GLY A 487 2.65 -18.81 -12.55
C GLY A 487 1.50 -19.53 -13.27
N ASP A 488 1.73 -20.01 -14.49
CA ASP A 488 0.70 -20.69 -15.28
C ASP A 488 0.38 -22.07 -14.73
N ILE A 489 1.40 -22.80 -14.26
CA ILE A 489 1.22 -24.08 -13.58
C ILE A 489 0.42 -23.91 -12.30
N GLN A 490 0.72 -22.88 -11.51
CA GLN A 490 -0.05 -22.58 -10.31
C GLN A 490 -1.51 -22.29 -10.64
N TYR A 491 -1.77 -21.38 -11.59
CA TYR A 491 -3.12 -21.05 -12.04
C TYR A 491 -3.89 -22.28 -12.55
N ALA A 492 -3.28 -23.09 -13.41
CA ALA A 492 -3.91 -24.29 -13.95
C ALA A 492 -4.22 -25.32 -12.85
N THR A 493 -3.29 -25.50 -11.90
CA THR A 493 -3.47 -26.42 -10.78
C THR A 493 -4.59 -25.97 -9.85
N ASP A 494 -4.66 -24.67 -9.53
CA ASP A 494 -5.71 -24.10 -8.69
C ASP A 494 -7.08 -24.15 -9.37
N LEU A 495 -7.14 -23.89 -10.67
CA LEU A 495 -8.36 -24.01 -11.46
C LEU A 495 -8.86 -25.47 -11.49
N ALA A 496 -7.98 -26.42 -11.83
CA ALA A 496 -8.30 -27.84 -11.84
C ALA A 496 -8.72 -28.35 -10.45
N ARG A 497 -8.05 -27.89 -9.38
CA ARG A 497 -8.47 -28.18 -7.99
C ARG A 497 -9.88 -27.69 -7.73
N ASN A 498 -10.19 -26.43 -8.03
CA ASN A 498 -11.54 -25.88 -7.78
C ASN A 498 -12.61 -26.61 -8.62
N MET A 499 -12.31 -27.00 -9.86
CA MET A 499 -13.18 -27.84 -10.69
C MET A 499 -13.55 -29.15 -9.98
N VAL A 500 -12.55 -29.80 -9.39
CA VAL A 500 -12.72 -31.10 -8.74
C VAL A 500 -13.34 -30.97 -7.35
N THR A 501 -12.83 -30.08 -6.49
CA THR A 501 -13.13 -30.06 -5.06
C THR A 501 -14.28 -29.14 -4.67
N LYS A 502 -14.58 -28.10 -5.46
CA LYS A 502 -15.61 -27.10 -5.13
C LYS A 502 -16.81 -27.15 -6.06
N TRP A 503 -16.57 -27.26 -7.36
CA TRP A 503 -17.63 -27.15 -8.36
C TRP A 503 -18.18 -28.50 -8.83
N GLY A 504 -17.64 -29.61 -8.33
CA GLY A 504 -18.17 -30.94 -8.61
C GLY A 504 -18.10 -31.34 -10.09
N MET A 505 -17.07 -30.88 -10.82
CA MET A 505 -16.89 -31.10 -12.25
C MET A 505 -16.05 -32.35 -12.59
N SER A 506 -15.79 -33.21 -11.61
CA SER A 506 -15.17 -34.53 -11.84
C SER A 506 -16.26 -35.59 -11.99
N GLU A 507 -16.14 -36.41 -13.03
CA GLU A 507 -17.07 -37.53 -13.26
C GLU A 507 -16.85 -38.67 -12.25
N LYS A 508 -15.62 -38.87 -11.78
CA LYS A 508 -15.27 -39.93 -10.82
C LYS A 508 -15.71 -39.59 -9.40
N LEU A 509 -15.64 -38.32 -9.00
CA LEU A 509 -16.00 -37.83 -7.67
C LEU A 509 -17.46 -37.36 -7.61
N GLY A 510 -18.03 -36.94 -8.75
CA GLY A 510 -19.40 -36.46 -8.83
C GLY A 510 -19.59 -35.04 -8.29
N PRO A 511 -20.85 -34.56 -8.23
CA PRO A 511 -21.17 -33.19 -7.86
C PRO A 511 -21.18 -32.98 -6.34
N LEU A 512 -20.06 -33.26 -5.67
CA LEU A 512 -19.88 -33.11 -4.23
C LEU A 512 -18.81 -32.05 -3.92
N GLN A 513 -18.97 -31.36 -2.79
CA GLN A 513 -17.98 -30.42 -2.26
C GLN A 513 -17.03 -31.15 -1.29
N TYR A 514 -15.75 -31.18 -1.63
CA TYR A 514 -14.68 -31.86 -0.87
C TYR A 514 -13.80 -30.89 -0.07
N GLU A 515 -13.72 -29.64 -0.52
CA GLU A 515 -13.02 -28.56 0.16
C GLU A 515 -14.03 -27.48 0.52
N ASP A 516 -14.11 -27.16 1.82
CA ASP A 516 -14.87 -26.03 2.31
C ASP A 516 -13.88 -24.91 2.63
N GLN A 517 -14.02 -23.82 1.89
CA GLN A 517 -13.30 -22.61 2.22
C GLN A 517 -14.26 -21.85 3.13
N GLN A 518 -13.98 -21.85 4.44
CA GLN A 518 -14.67 -20.93 5.34
C GLN A 518 -14.27 -19.53 4.91
N GLU A 519 -14.98 -18.95 3.94
CA GLU A 519 -14.78 -17.58 3.53
C GLU A 519 -15.11 -16.72 4.76
N GLY A 520 -14.06 -16.28 5.47
CA GLY A 520 -14.17 -15.03 6.21
C GLY A 520 -14.68 -14.00 5.21
N TYR A 521 -15.55 -13.10 5.64
CA TYR A 521 -16.29 -12.16 4.77
C TYR A 521 -15.42 -11.36 3.76
N LEU A 522 -14.09 -11.35 3.93
CA LEU A 522 -13.09 -10.75 3.06
C LEU A 522 -12.19 -11.73 2.27
N GLY A 523 -12.55 -13.00 2.15
CA GLY A 523 -11.76 -13.99 1.41
C GLY A 523 -10.49 -14.49 2.13
N MET A 524 -10.26 -14.12 3.40
CA MET A 524 -9.19 -14.70 4.24
C MET A 524 -9.71 -15.90 5.03
N GLY A 525 -10.19 -16.90 4.29
CA GLY A 525 -10.68 -18.16 4.84
C GLY A 525 -9.60 -19.20 5.05
N GLN A 526 -9.66 -19.94 6.16
CA GLN A 526 -8.85 -21.15 6.31
C GLN A 526 -9.54 -22.26 5.49
N THR A 527 -8.88 -22.73 4.42
CA THR A 527 -9.41 -23.86 3.63
C THR A 527 -9.33 -25.12 4.47
N SER A 528 -10.49 -25.70 4.78
CA SER A 528 -10.60 -26.95 5.51
C SER A 528 -11.12 -28.03 4.56
N ARG A 529 -10.46 -29.20 4.56
CA ARG A 529 -10.98 -30.36 3.84
C ARG A 529 -12.12 -30.96 4.65
N THR A 530 -13.34 -30.87 4.15
CA THR A 530 -14.54 -31.43 4.78
C THR A 530 -14.58 -32.95 4.69
N MET A 531 -13.99 -33.53 3.65
CA MET A 531 -13.90 -34.99 3.47
C MET A 531 -12.45 -35.44 3.24
N ALA A 532 -11.81 -36.00 4.28
CA ALA A 532 -10.36 -36.23 4.34
C ALA A 532 -9.93 -37.71 4.24
N GLY A 533 -10.60 -38.52 3.41
CA GLY A 533 -10.17 -39.91 3.17
C GLY A 533 -8.88 -39.98 2.34
N ALA A 534 -7.94 -40.87 2.69
CA ALA A 534 -6.69 -41.04 1.94
C ALA A 534 -6.94 -41.46 0.48
N GLU A 535 -7.85 -42.40 0.25
CA GLU A 535 -8.26 -42.84 -1.10
C GLU A 535 -8.95 -41.71 -1.88
N THR A 536 -9.83 -40.94 -1.23
CA THR A 536 -10.48 -39.77 -1.84
C THR A 536 -9.47 -38.71 -2.24
N ASN A 537 -8.50 -38.40 -1.37
CA ASN A 537 -7.43 -37.45 -1.68
C ASN A 537 -6.57 -37.91 -2.86
N LYS A 538 -6.22 -39.19 -2.90
CA LYS A 538 -5.48 -39.78 -4.02
C LYS A 538 -6.27 -39.68 -5.34
N LEU A 539 -7.58 -39.90 -5.28
CA LEU A 539 -8.46 -39.75 -6.45
C LEU A 539 -8.57 -38.28 -6.90
N ILE A 540 -8.71 -37.34 -5.95
CA ILE A 540 -8.70 -35.90 -6.22
C ILE A 540 -7.39 -35.49 -6.93
N ASP A 541 -6.24 -35.91 -6.39
CA ASP A 541 -4.93 -35.57 -6.97
C ASP A 541 -4.76 -36.16 -8.38
N ALA A 542 -5.32 -37.35 -8.63
CA ALA A 542 -5.33 -37.96 -9.96
C ALA A 542 -6.23 -37.19 -10.94
N GLU A 543 -7.44 -36.79 -10.52
CA GLU A 543 -8.35 -35.99 -11.36
C GLU A 543 -7.77 -34.60 -11.70
N ILE A 544 -7.10 -33.95 -10.73
CA ILE A 544 -6.41 -32.68 -10.97
C ILE A 544 -5.32 -32.86 -12.03
N ARG A 545 -4.52 -33.93 -11.91
CA ARG A 545 -3.49 -34.25 -12.90
C ARG A 545 -4.10 -34.50 -14.28
N ASP A 546 -5.14 -35.33 -14.38
CA ASP A 546 -5.81 -35.66 -15.64
C ASP A 546 -6.33 -34.39 -16.35
N LEU A 547 -6.89 -33.44 -15.60
CA LEU A 547 -7.37 -32.15 -16.15
C LEU A 547 -6.22 -31.28 -16.68
N VAL A 548 -5.13 -31.15 -15.93
CA VAL A 548 -3.97 -30.34 -16.33
C VAL A 548 -3.25 -30.98 -17.51
N GLU A 549 -3.06 -32.29 -17.52
CA GLU A 549 -2.49 -33.05 -18.65
C GLU A 549 -3.38 -32.96 -19.89
N GLY A 550 -4.71 -32.93 -19.72
CA GLY A 550 -5.64 -32.66 -20.82
C GLY A 550 -5.44 -31.28 -21.46
N GLY A 551 -5.24 -30.24 -20.64
CA GLY A 551 -4.90 -28.89 -21.11
C GLY A 551 -3.54 -28.86 -21.81
N LEU A 552 -2.53 -29.53 -21.24
CA LEU A 552 -1.20 -29.67 -21.83
C LEU A 552 -1.27 -30.31 -23.22
N LYS A 553 -1.96 -31.45 -23.33
CA LYS A 553 -2.14 -32.16 -24.60
C LYS A 553 -2.82 -31.26 -25.64
N ARG A 554 -3.90 -30.57 -25.25
CA ARG A 554 -4.61 -29.67 -26.17
C ARG A 554 -3.71 -28.54 -26.66
N ALA A 555 -2.91 -27.95 -25.79
CA ALA A 555 -1.93 -26.94 -26.17
C ALA A 555 -0.87 -27.51 -27.13
N THR A 556 -0.38 -28.72 -26.90
CA THR A 556 0.54 -29.42 -27.81
C THR A 556 -0.08 -29.63 -29.18
N ASP A 557 -1.30 -30.16 -29.26
CA ASP A 557 -1.98 -30.39 -30.53
C ASP A 557 -2.10 -29.09 -31.34
N VAL A 558 -2.55 -27.99 -30.70
CA VAL A 558 -2.71 -26.69 -31.36
C VAL A 558 -1.37 -26.11 -31.84
N LEU A 559 -0.33 -26.15 -30.99
CA LEU A 559 0.96 -25.54 -31.29
C LEU A 559 1.75 -26.34 -32.33
N THR A 560 1.62 -27.67 -32.35
CA THR A 560 2.25 -28.52 -33.37
C THR A 560 1.51 -28.42 -34.72
N GLU A 561 0.18 -28.32 -34.73
CA GLU A 561 -0.60 -28.12 -35.96
C GLU A 561 -0.33 -26.74 -36.62
N GLN A 562 0.08 -25.75 -35.83
CA GLN A 562 0.27 -24.36 -36.28
C GLN A 562 1.67 -23.82 -35.96
N GLU A 563 2.70 -24.67 -36.02
CA GLU A 563 4.09 -24.32 -35.68
C GLU A 563 4.60 -23.11 -36.50
N ASP A 564 4.26 -23.04 -37.79
CA ASP A 564 4.60 -21.89 -38.65
C ASP A 564 4.06 -20.56 -38.11
N LYS A 565 2.83 -20.58 -37.58
CA LYS A 565 2.19 -19.39 -36.99
C LYS A 565 2.80 -19.04 -35.65
N LEU A 566 3.24 -20.03 -34.87
CA LEU A 566 3.98 -19.80 -33.63
C LEU A 566 5.29 -19.05 -33.91
N HIS A 567 6.06 -19.50 -34.91
CA HIS A 567 7.28 -18.83 -35.35
C HIS A 567 7.01 -17.41 -35.82
N LEU A 568 5.98 -17.22 -36.65
CA LEU A 568 5.60 -15.89 -37.16
C LEU A 568 5.27 -14.92 -36.03
N LEU A 569 4.45 -15.36 -35.07
CA LEU A 569 4.03 -14.54 -33.94
C LEU A 569 5.21 -14.21 -33.01
N ALA A 570 6.05 -15.19 -32.69
CA ALA A 570 7.24 -14.98 -31.87
C ALA A 570 8.23 -14.01 -32.53
N GLN A 571 8.44 -14.11 -33.84
CA GLN A 571 9.29 -13.17 -34.59
C GLN A 571 8.73 -11.75 -34.55
N ALA A 572 7.43 -11.58 -34.78
CA ALA A 572 6.78 -10.28 -34.68
C ALA A 572 6.88 -9.70 -33.25
N MET A 573 6.79 -10.54 -32.21
CA MET A 573 6.98 -10.10 -30.82
C MET A 573 8.43 -9.70 -30.53
N LEU A 574 9.42 -10.34 -31.16
CA LEU A 574 10.83 -9.93 -31.04
C LEU A 574 11.12 -8.61 -31.75
N GLU A 575 10.45 -8.33 -32.87
CA GLU A 575 10.61 -7.10 -33.64
C GLU A 575 9.89 -5.91 -32.97
N TYR A 576 8.65 -6.12 -32.55
CA TYR A 576 7.76 -5.04 -32.11
C TYR A 576 7.57 -4.94 -30.59
N GLU A 577 8.07 -5.91 -29.82
CA GLU A 577 7.99 -6.08 -28.36
C GLU A 577 6.57 -6.18 -27.76
N THR A 578 5.57 -5.59 -28.41
CA THR A 578 4.17 -5.55 -27.99
C THR A 578 3.26 -5.56 -29.21
N LEU A 579 2.28 -6.46 -29.22
CA LEU A 579 1.26 -6.62 -30.26
C LEU A 579 -0.14 -6.49 -29.64
N THR A 580 -1.03 -5.78 -30.32
CA THR A 580 -2.46 -5.68 -29.95
C THR A 580 -3.24 -6.89 -30.48
N GLY A 581 -4.42 -7.17 -29.91
CA GLY A 581 -5.29 -8.25 -30.38
C GLY A 581 -5.57 -8.19 -31.89
N ASP A 582 -5.95 -7.01 -32.39
CA ASP A 582 -6.23 -6.80 -33.81
C ASP A 582 -5.00 -6.99 -34.71
N GLU A 583 -3.80 -6.71 -34.19
CA GLU A 583 -2.54 -6.97 -34.89
C GLU A 583 -2.20 -8.45 -34.92
N ILE A 584 -2.45 -9.17 -33.82
CA ILE A 584 -2.27 -10.63 -33.75
C ILE A 584 -3.21 -11.31 -34.74
N THR A 585 -4.50 -10.95 -34.76
CA THR A 585 -5.46 -11.52 -35.71
C THR A 585 -5.03 -11.26 -37.16
N ARG A 586 -4.68 -10.01 -37.51
CA ARG A 586 -4.20 -9.66 -38.85
C ARG A 586 -2.91 -10.41 -39.22
N LEU A 587 -1.96 -10.53 -38.28
CA LEU A 587 -0.73 -11.26 -38.53
C LEU A 587 -0.99 -12.74 -38.83
N LEU A 588 -1.93 -13.37 -38.11
CA LEU A 588 -2.28 -14.78 -38.29
C LEU A 588 -3.10 -15.05 -39.56
N GLU A 589 -3.80 -14.03 -40.08
CA GLU A 589 -4.59 -14.10 -41.33
C GLU A 589 -3.76 -13.74 -42.57
N ASP A 590 -3.07 -12.59 -42.55
CA ASP A 590 -2.39 -11.99 -43.71
C ASP A 590 -0.90 -12.36 -43.78
N GLY A 591 -0.33 -12.91 -42.70
CA GLY A 591 1.08 -13.29 -42.61
C GLY A 591 2.06 -12.11 -42.52
N LYS A 592 1.57 -10.86 -42.48
CA LYS A 592 2.39 -9.64 -42.40
C LYS A 592 1.74 -8.59 -41.52
N LEU A 593 2.57 -7.92 -40.72
CA LEU A 593 2.19 -6.71 -39.99
C LEU A 593 2.87 -5.51 -40.63
N ASP A 594 2.09 -4.55 -41.14
CA ASP A 594 2.65 -3.30 -41.68
C ASP A 594 2.49 -2.21 -40.62
N ARG A 595 3.42 -2.17 -39.66
CA ARG A 595 3.54 -1.04 -38.73
C ARG A 595 4.37 0.03 -39.42
N PRO A 596 3.86 1.25 -39.64
CA PRO A 596 4.72 2.33 -40.09
C PRO A 596 5.78 2.57 -38.99
N ASP A 597 7.07 2.58 -39.37
CA ASP A 597 8.24 2.74 -38.49
C ASP A 597 8.23 4.03 -37.62
N GLU A 598 7.28 4.94 -37.88
CA GLU A 598 7.05 6.13 -37.07
C GLU A 598 5.59 6.23 -36.64
N PRO A 599 5.30 6.63 -35.39
CA PRO A 599 3.96 7.09 -35.04
C PRO A 599 3.68 8.27 -35.96
N LYS A 600 2.67 8.15 -36.83
CA LYS A 600 2.20 9.27 -37.63
C LYS A 600 2.03 10.45 -36.67
N GLY A 601 2.84 11.48 -36.88
CA GLY A 601 2.77 12.74 -36.15
C GLY A 601 1.31 13.20 -36.05
N PRO A 602 0.99 14.03 -35.04
CA PRO A 602 -0.34 14.17 -34.47
C PRO A 602 -1.40 14.04 -35.54
N ALA A 603 -2.26 13.03 -35.41
CA ALA A 603 -3.38 12.80 -36.32
C ALA A 603 -3.96 14.16 -36.68
N LYS A 604 -3.97 14.50 -37.98
CA LYS A 604 -4.52 15.78 -38.44
C LYS A 604 -5.90 15.87 -37.82
N VAL A 605 -6.03 16.76 -36.84
CA VAL A 605 -7.30 17.04 -36.19
C VAL A 605 -8.18 17.52 -37.33
N VAL A 606 -9.08 16.67 -37.80
CA VAL A 606 -10.17 17.10 -38.66
C VAL A 606 -10.98 18.02 -37.75
N PRO A 607 -11.02 19.33 -38.01
CA PRO A 607 -11.78 20.22 -37.16
C PRO A 607 -13.24 19.79 -37.26
N THR A 608 -13.76 19.19 -36.19
CA THR A 608 -15.19 19.09 -35.99
C THR A 608 -15.69 20.53 -35.93
N HIS A 609 -16.47 20.94 -36.93
CA HIS A 609 -17.12 22.22 -36.91
C HIS A 609 -17.96 22.34 -35.62
N GLY A 610 -17.62 23.32 -34.80
CA GLY A 610 -18.56 23.92 -33.84
C GLY A 610 -18.39 23.53 -32.37
N SER A 611 -17.41 24.12 -31.70
CA SER A 611 -17.71 24.89 -30.48
C SER A 611 -16.68 25.99 -30.33
N ALA A 612 -17.15 27.24 -30.35
CA ALA A 612 -16.31 28.41 -30.27
C ALA A 612 -15.69 28.50 -28.86
N ILE A 613 -14.38 28.30 -28.77
CA ILE A 613 -13.60 28.70 -27.59
C ILE A 613 -13.70 30.23 -27.50
N PRO A 614 -14.20 30.82 -26.40
CA PRO A 614 -14.19 32.26 -26.25
C PRO A 614 -12.73 32.73 -26.15
N LYS A 615 -12.28 33.54 -27.11
CA LYS A 615 -10.98 34.21 -27.05
C LYS A 615 -10.97 35.12 -25.82
N ALA A 616 -10.08 34.82 -24.88
CA ALA A 616 -9.72 35.74 -23.80
C ALA A 616 -9.37 37.11 -24.39
N GLY A 617 -10.11 38.14 -23.95
CA GLY A 617 -9.99 39.51 -24.46
C GLY A 617 -8.57 40.05 -24.33
N LYS A 618 -8.09 40.66 -25.43
CA LYS A 618 -6.91 41.50 -25.45
C LYS A 618 -7.04 42.57 -24.36
N ARG A 619 -6.08 42.61 -23.43
CA ARG A 619 -5.81 43.80 -22.61
C ARG A 619 -5.45 44.94 -23.57
N PHE A 620 -6.34 45.93 -23.69
CA PHE A 620 -5.99 47.22 -24.26
C PHE A 620 -5.18 47.99 -23.23
N GLY A 621 -3.90 48.17 -23.51
CA GLY A 621 -3.11 49.27 -22.95
C GLY A 621 -3.37 50.52 -23.79
N GLY A 622 -3.78 51.60 -23.12
CA GLY A 622 -3.98 52.91 -23.71
C GLY A 622 -3.90 53.96 -22.62
N SER A 623 -2.71 54.53 -22.45
CA SER A 623 -2.47 55.75 -21.68
C SER A 623 -3.17 56.93 -22.34
N ASN A 624 -4.03 57.65 -21.62
CA ASN A 624 -3.98 59.12 -21.49
C ASN A 624 -5.18 59.64 -20.68
N GLY A 625 -4.85 60.44 -19.66
CA GLY A 625 -5.53 61.70 -19.39
C GLY A 625 -6.80 61.66 -18.54
N GLY A 626 -6.66 62.12 -17.30
CA GLY A 626 -7.56 63.15 -16.78
C GLY A 626 -8.70 62.70 -15.87
N GLU A 627 -8.68 63.28 -14.67
CA GLU A 627 -9.82 63.59 -13.81
C GLU A 627 -10.41 62.46 -12.95
N ALA A 628 -9.99 62.48 -11.69
CA ALA A 628 -10.83 62.06 -10.58
C ALA A 628 -12.06 62.99 -10.48
N PRO A 629 -13.19 62.47 -9.96
CA PRO A 629 -13.74 63.15 -8.79
C PRO A 629 -14.16 62.22 -7.65
N GLN A 630 -13.92 62.78 -6.47
CA GLN A 630 -14.45 62.54 -5.13
C GLN A 630 -15.83 61.85 -5.02
N GLY A 631 -15.88 60.87 -4.11
CA GLY A 631 -16.61 61.02 -2.84
C GLY A 631 -18.07 60.60 -2.78
N ALA A 632 -18.33 59.43 -2.18
CA ALA A 632 -19.19 59.20 -1.02
C ALA A 632 -18.92 57.80 -0.46
#